data_AF-A0A7X4APK8-F1
#
_entry.id   AF-A0A7X4APK8-F1
#
_cell.length_a   1.000
_cell.length_b   1.000
_cell.length_c   1.000
_cell.angle_alpha   90.00
_cell.angle_beta   90.00
_cell.angle_gamma   90.00
#
_symmetry.space_group_name_H-M   'P 1'
#
loop_
_entity.id
_entity.type
_entity.pdbx_description
1 polymer ?
#
loop_
_entity_poly.entity_id
_entity_poly.type
_entity_poly.pdbx_seq_one_letter_code
_entity_poly.pdbx_strand_id
1 'polypeptide(L)'
;MRESDAALIQRTLDGDEGAFTTLVNKYQKWVHTLVWRKIGDFHTAEELTQDIFLKVYKKLSTLKPLDRFPGWLYVITTRHCITWLRKKQVSTTSLNAISTTELEALCYARYEAARGEEASIEHQRELVKRLLQKLPESERTVVTLYYLAEMTSEEVSAFLGVSPNTVRSRLRRARKRLKAQEHLLHNVSGVFQLPPTLTQDVMREIARIKPTSPSVSKPWLPWGLSFASTFLVLLMVGMGPRALSRFQQPYSLDATSEMTIELVVAPIVFELERKSDALTQFGKTDTPGKNGASGFQAESLLVAAAHAEETDLPAAKPEWIQTKGPGGVSSAGLFLASDQTLYAIAKTGLYQLTEKTDGWTLVSASGPNREFNLVMAERDDTLYLLTPNELLVSINDGETWNSLGKRPEGRARALIITDTAIYLVLQTEVFRSEDVGNQWEPIGKDLQADNVPEAGAPNFRIWDALAIDNTLFVGTSQGLFRFTDNWEKLPVPTSHGIKSLATAEDRLYVGTIASPPDGPHAAVFYSTDLGDFWIDITPNTHEYPVKLITTVEVVPFRDVLMLMGNGGVLRSDDGGETWTDPGGDRSAYGAYPTIALDENNLYKTYHAGITRSTDRGVTWQPFMSGMVNSHVPSLVALENVLYALTPEETLKSTDDGETWESIGLNTNEKTSLEGEKAEIVTTNGVLYVSNSELDGVTLFRLSDAGDVFLPVEGVPDFEEDTLHKEWWNKRMDARKNGEDVNKVQEQWKANQHRVFEEWQTNGTFTVADDTVFMEYRHKLYRWRRGETAWHDTGLEDIKGISPIEGKGLTLAVSGNTVYAGKREGDLFLSEDGGDTWRDMTANLVFPFGYFREMFFAGSTVYVSTDMGVMSSRDGETWHVVTDIDGNRLIMDRIAVNGATTYGVSDSGVYQVNNQTNTWKQITSELPHTATSFAIDGDTFYIGTKQNGVLRFQRDD
;
A
#
# COMPACT_ATOMS: atom_id res chain seq x y z
N MET A 1 29.06 33.27 10.18
CA MET A 1 28.81 33.93 8.88
C MET A 1 28.42 32.85 7.89
N ARG A 2 27.29 32.97 7.17
CA ARG A 2 26.98 32.06 6.05
C ARG A 2 28.02 32.28 4.95
N GLU A 3 28.70 31.23 4.52
CA GLU A 3 29.63 31.30 3.39
C GLU A 3 28.91 31.70 2.11
N SER A 4 29.59 32.46 1.24
CA SER A 4 29.00 32.90 -0.04
C SER A 4 29.02 31.77 -1.06
N ASP A 5 28.04 31.76 -1.99
CA ASP A 5 27.96 30.73 -3.04
C ASP A 5 29.25 30.69 -3.89
N ALA A 6 29.83 31.86 -4.15
CA ALA A 6 31.10 31.95 -4.86
C ALA A 6 32.26 31.26 -4.11
N ALA A 7 32.29 31.33 -2.77
CA ALA A 7 33.30 30.65 -1.96
C ALA A 7 33.11 29.13 -1.94
N LEU A 8 31.86 28.66 -1.81
CA LEU A 8 31.53 27.22 -1.86
C LEU A 8 31.84 26.61 -3.23
N ILE A 9 31.56 27.34 -4.32
CA ILE A 9 31.89 26.89 -5.68
C ILE A 9 33.40 26.83 -5.87
N GLN A 10 34.16 27.82 -5.39
CA GLN A 10 35.61 27.80 -5.49
C GLN A 10 36.21 26.60 -4.75
N ARG A 11 35.79 26.34 -3.51
CA ARG A 11 36.20 25.16 -2.74
C ARG A 11 35.83 23.84 -3.43
N THR A 12 34.65 23.77 -4.04
CA THR A 12 34.24 22.61 -4.83
C THR A 12 35.19 22.37 -6.01
N LEU A 13 35.57 23.44 -6.72
CA LEU A 13 36.54 23.36 -7.83
C LEU A 13 37.95 22.99 -7.35
N ASP A 14 38.29 23.35 -6.11
CA ASP A 14 39.54 22.99 -5.45
C ASP A 14 39.54 21.56 -4.86
N GLY A 15 38.42 20.83 -5.00
CA GLY A 15 38.29 19.41 -4.65
C GLY A 15 37.57 19.09 -3.34
N ASP A 16 37.00 20.10 -2.66
CA ASP A 16 36.23 19.94 -1.43
C ASP A 16 34.78 19.52 -1.74
N GLU A 17 34.51 18.23 -1.57
CA GLU A 17 33.18 17.65 -1.81
C GLU A 17 32.13 18.13 -0.78
N GLY A 18 32.54 18.45 0.45
CA GLY A 18 31.65 18.99 1.49
C GLY A 18 31.13 20.39 1.14
N ALA A 19 31.92 21.17 0.39
CA ALA A 19 31.46 22.45 -0.15
C ALA A 19 30.35 22.27 -1.21
N PHE A 20 30.41 21.21 -2.02
CA PHE A 20 29.34 20.90 -2.97
C PHE A 20 28.10 20.34 -2.27
N THR A 21 28.25 19.48 -1.26
CA THR A 21 27.13 19.02 -0.42
C THR A 21 26.36 20.20 0.16
N THR A 22 27.07 21.24 0.60
CA THR A 22 26.46 22.48 1.12
C THR A 22 25.65 23.22 0.03
N LEU A 23 26.14 23.23 -1.23
CA LEU A 23 25.39 23.79 -2.36
C LEU A 23 24.16 22.95 -2.71
N VAL A 24 24.26 21.62 -2.73
CA VAL A 24 23.10 20.71 -2.99
C VAL A 24 22.03 20.92 -1.92
N ASN A 25 22.41 20.88 -0.64
CA ASN A 25 21.50 21.09 0.48
C ASN A 25 20.74 22.43 0.38
N LYS A 26 21.42 23.49 -0.07
CA LYS A 26 20.84 24.82 -0.22
C LYS A 26 19.85 24.92 -1.37
N TYR A 27 20.10 24.26 -2.51
CA TYR A 27 19.32 24.47 -3.74
C TYR A 27 18.41 23.30 -4.13
N GLN A 28 18.51 22.14 -3.47
CA GLN A 28 17.76 20.94 -3.86
C GLN A 28 16.24 21.13 -3.86
N LYS A 29 15.68 21.78 -2.83
CA LYS A 29 14.24 22.09 -2.75
C LYS A 29 13.81 22.97 -3.93
N TRP A 30 14.61 23.99 -4.26
CA TRP A 30 14.28 24.92 -5.34
C TRP A 30 14.29 24.26 -6.72
N VAL A 31 15.29 23.41 -6.98
CA VAL A 31 15.42 22.66 -8.23
C VAL A 31 14.28 21.66 -8.36
N HIS A 32 14.04 20.85 -7.32
CA HIS A 32 13.00 19.83 -7.32
C HIS A 32 11.62 20.41 -7.56
N THR A 33 11.24 21.45 -6.82
CA THR A 33 9.95 22.14 -6.99
C THR A 33 9.79 22.69 -8.40
N LEU A 34 10.87 23.19 -9.03
CA LEU A 34 10.84 23.66 -10.41
C LEU A 34 10.69 22.53 -11.44
N VAL A 35 11.36 21.40 -11.23
CA VAL A 35 11.27 20.21 -12.09
C VAL A 35 9.86 19.62 -12.00
N TRP A 36 9.35 19.40 -10.81
CA TRP A 36 8.00 18.90 -10.58
C TRP A 36 6.95 19.79 -11.25
N ARG A 37 7.08 21.11 -11.13
CA ARG A 37 6.22 22.06 -11.85
C ARG A 37 6.23 21.88 -13.36
N LYS A 38 7.37 21.50 -13.95
CA LYS A 38 7.54 21.36 -15.41
C LYS A 38 7.11 19.98 -15.91
N ILE A 39 7.26 18.94 -15.09
CA ILE A 39 7.07 17.54 -15.48
C ILE A 39 5.71 17.00 -15.03
N GLY A 40 5.23 17.43 -13.86
CA GLY A 40 3.91 17.09 -13.32
C GLY A 40 3.83 15.76 -12.57
N ASP A 41 4.94 15.02 -12.52
CA ASP A 41 5.11 13.74 -11.82
C ASP A 41 6.20 13.88 -10.75
N PHE A 42 5.91 13.44 -9.50
CA PHE A 42 6.79 13.65 -8.35
C PHE A 42 8.04 12.77 -8.39
N HIS A 43 7.89 11.46 -8.58
CA HIS A 43 9.02 10.53 -8.63
C HIS A 43 9.96 10.82 -9.79
N THR A 44 9.42 11.12 -10.98
CA THR A 44 10.22 11.58 -12.12
C THR A 44 10.94 12.89 -11.80
N ALA A 45 10.32 13.80 -11.05
CA ALA A 45 10.96 15.06 -10.69
C ALA A 45 12.13 14.87 -9.73
N GLU A 46 12.06 13.87 -8.85
CA GLU A 46 13.13 13.49 -7.96
C GLU A 46 14.34 12.95 -8.74
N GLU A 47 14.11 11.96 -9.61
CA GLU A 47 15.14 11.39 -10.48
C GLU A 47 15.83 12.48 -11.32
N LEU A 48 15.04 13.34 -11.98
CA LEU A 48 15.57 14.43 -12.78
C LEU A 48 16.32 15.48 -11.94
N THR A 49 15.95 15.66 -10.67
CA THR A 49 16.66 16.56 -9.76
C THR A 49 18.05 16.03 -9.45
N GLN A 50 18.19 14.74 -9.17
CA GLN A 50 19.50 14.09 -9.02
C GLN A 50 20.35 14.31 -10.29
N ASP A 51 19.74 14.02 -11.44
CA ASP A 51 20.36 14.12 -12.75
C ASP A 51 20.82 15.54 -13.11
N ILE A 52 20.11 16.56 -12.63
CA ILE A 52 20.47 17.97 -12.73
C ILE A 52 21.69 18.28 -11.86
N PHE A 53 21.73 17.84 -10.61
CA PHE A 53 22.89 18.12 -9.74
C PHE A 53 24.16 17.42 -10.24
N LEU A 54 24.06 16.24 -10.83
CA LEU A 54 25.17 15.59 -11.52
C LEU A 54 25.67 16.41 -12.71
N LYS A 55 24.76 16.99 -13.49
CA LYS A 55 25.13 17.88 -14.61
C LYS A 55 25.71 19.21 -14.14
N VAL A 56 25.19 19.76 -13.05
CA VAL A 56 25.70 20.96 -12.39
C VAL A 56 27.13 20.72 -11.94
N TYR A 57 27.41 19.61 -11.24
CA TYR A 57 28.75 19.24 -10.80
C TYR A 57 29.72 19.13 -11.98
N LYS A 58 29.34 18.38 -13.03
CA LYS A 58 30.16 18.21 -14.26
C LYS A 58 30.43 19.52 -15.01
N LYS A 59 29.54 20.50 -14.92
CA LYS A 59 29.63 21.78 -15.65
C LYS A 59 30.04 22.95 -14.77
N LEU A 60 30.29 22.74 -13.48
CA LEU A 60 30.49 23.81 -12.51
C LEU A 60 31.66 24.74 -12.89
N SER A 61 32.72 24.16 -13.46
CA SER A 61 33.91 24.90 -13.96
C SER A 61 33.62 25.86 -15.13
N THR A 62 32.46 25.73 -15.78
CA THR A 62 32.04 26.59 -16.90
C THR A 62 31.32 27.86 -16.47
N LEU A 63 30.92 27.96 -15.19
CA LEU A 63 30.23 29.14 -14.67
C LEU A 63 31.22 30.30 -14.49
N LYS A 64 31.02 31.38 -15.25
CA LYS A 64 31.71 32.67 -15.04
C LYS A 64 30.77 33.84 -15.34
N PRO A 65 30.60 34.82 -14.44
CA PRO A 65 31.11 34.92 -13.06
C PRO A 65 30.32 34.06 -12.04
N LEU A 66 30.96 33.69 -10.91
CA LEU A 66 30.47 32.71 -9.92
C LEU A 66 29.23 33.17 -9.14
N ASP A 67 29.03 34.48 -9.02
CA ASP A 67 27.89 35.13 -8.36
C ASP A 67 26.55 34.90 -9.08
N ARG A 68 26.58 34.36 -10.32
CA ARG A 68 25.38 34.06 -11.12
C ARG A 68 24.88 32.62 -10.98
N PHE A 69 25.40 31.87 -10.02
CA PHE A 69 25.06 30.46 -9.83
C PHE A 69 23.56 30.16 -9.78
N PRO A 70 22.70 30.91 -9.04
CA PRO A 70 21.26 30.61 -9.00
C PRO A 70 20.57 30.70 -10.37
N GLY A 71 20.86 31.74 -11.15
CA GLY A 71 20.29 31.90 -12.50
C GLY A 71 20.86 30.89 -13.50
N TRP A 72 22.13 30.50 -13.35
CA TRP A 72 22.74 29.45 -14.17
C TRP A 72 22.14 28.06 -13.88
N LEU A 73 21.88 27.77 -12.60
CA LEU A 73 21.19 26.56 -12.16
C LEU A 73 19.79 26.46 -12.77
N TYR A 74 19.00 27.55 -12.70
CA TYR A 74 17.68 27.63 -13.33
C TYR A 74 17.71 27.28 -14.84
N VAL A 75 18.72 27.76 -15.57
CA VAL A 75 18.89 27.49 -17.00
C VAL A 75 19.20 26.02 -17.26
N ILE A 76 20.07 25.40 -16.46
CA ILE A 76 20.38 23.97 -16.57
C ILE A 76 19.13 23.14 -16.30
N THR A 77 18.44 23.40 -15.19
CA THR A 77 17.19 22.72 -14.81
C THR A 77 16.15 22.82 -15.92
N THR A 78 15.88 24.03 -16.43
CA THR A 78 14.86 24.24 -17.46
C THR A 78 15.20 23.55 -18.78
N ARG A 79 16.46 23.61 -19.23
CA ARG A 79 16.91 22.91 -20.44
C ARG A 79 16.79 21.40 -20.28
N HIS A 80 17.06 20.88 -19.08
CA HIS A 80 16.97 19.46 -18.82
C HIS A 80 15.51 18.96 -18.89
N CYS A 81 14.58 19.66 -18.23
CA CYS A 81 13.14 19.35 -18.33
C CYS A 81 12.62 19.42 -19.77
N ILE A 82 13.02 20.45 -20.55
CA ILE A 82 12.62 20.58 -21.97
C ILE A 82 13.16 19.42 -22.81
N THR A 83 14.40 18.99 -22.55
CA THR A 83 15.01 17.86 -23.28
C THR A 83 14.30 16.56 -22.96
N TRP A 84 13.95 16.33 -21.69
CA TRP A 84 13.18 15.17 -21.26
C TRP A 84 11.78 15.16 -21.87
N LEU A 85 11.05 16.29 -21.80
CA LEU A 85 9.72 16.42 -22.40
C LEU A 85 9.75 16.18 -23.91
N ARG A 86 10.75 16.70 -24.63
CA ARG A 86 10.91 16.45 -26.07
C ARG A 86 11.19 14.98 -26.41
N LYS A 87 11.93 14.25 -25.57
CA LYS A 87 12.14 12.80 -25.75
C LYS A 87 10.86 12.00 -25.51
N LYS A 88 10.04 12.39 -24.52
CA LYS A 88 8.75 11.76 -24.22
C LYS A 88 7.69 12.04 -25.29
N GLN A 89 7.71 13.21 -25.92
CA GLN A 89 6.73 13.66 -26.93
C GLN A 89 6.92 13.04 -28.33
N VAL A 90 7.99 12.27 -28.57
CA VAL A 90 8.20 11.53 -29.84
C VAL A 90 7.37 10.22 -29.88
N SER A 91 6.69 9.87 -28.78
CA SER A 91 5.70 8.78 -28.73
C SER A 91 4.34 9.36 -28.38
N THR A 92 3.51 9.70 -29.37
CA THR A 92 2.11 10.10 -29.13
C THR A 92 1.17 9.56 -30.21
N THR A 93 0.16 8.83 -29.75
CA THR A 93 -1.20 8.83 -30.34
C THR A 93 -2.16 9.45 -29.32
N SER A 94 -3.22 10.06 -29.86
CA SER A 94 -4.10 11.12 -29.32
C SER A 94 -5.08 10.72 -28.20
N LEU A 95 -5.45 11.73 -27.38
CA LEU A 95 -6.50 11.73 -26.34
C LEU A 95 -7.89 12.05 -26.90
N ASN A 96 -8.93 11.32 -26.47
CA ASN A 96 -10.28 11.84 -26.19
C ASN A 96 -11.17 10.83 -25.43
N ALA A 97 -11.98 11.39 -24.51
CA ALA A 97 -13.12 10.83 -23.75
C ALA A 97 -12.84 9.95 -22.50
N ILE A 98 -12.86 10.60 -21.32
CA ILE A 98 -13.04 9.95 -20.02
C ILE A 98 -14.53 9.61 -19.86
N SER A 99 -14.86 8.31 -19.77
CA SER A 99 -16.21 7.80 -19.58
C SER A 99 -16.44 7.39 -18.11
N THR A 100 -17.72 7.28 -17.74
CA THR A 100 -18.28 6.97 -16.41
C THR A 100 -17.77 5.66 -15.76
N THR A 101 -16.97 4.86 -16.47
CA THR A 101 -16.34 3.62 -15.99
C THR A 101 -15.02 3.87 -15.25
N GLU A 102 -14.35 5.02 -15.45
CA GLU A 102 -13.17 5.41 -14.65
C GLU A 102 -13.56 5.76 -13.20
N LEU A 103 -14.83 6.13 -12.95
CA LEU A 103 -15.34 6.45 -11.62
C LEU A 103 -15.64 5.20 -10.78
N GLU A 104 -16.02 4.07 -11.39
CA GLU A 104 -16.23 2.80 -10.68
C GLU A 104 -14.91 2.03 -10.44
N ALA A 105 -13.93 2.19 -11.34
CA ALA A 105 -12.55 1.76 -11.09
C ALA A 105 -11.90 2.55 -9.93
N LEU A 106 -12.23 3.85 -9.80
CA LEU A 106 -11.83 4.67 -8.66
C LEU A 106 -12.52 4.24 -7.35
N CYS A 107 -13.76 3.75 -7.37
CA CYS A 107 -14.45 3.32 -6.15
C CYS A 107 -13.93 1.99 -5.56
N TYR A 108 -13.46 1.05 -6.39
CA TYR A 108 -12.85 -0.20 -5.90
C TYR A 108 -11.36 -0.04 -5.57
N ALA A 109 -10.64 0.82 -6.32
CA ALA A 109 -9.29 1.24 -5.93
C ALA A 109 -9.30 2.05 -4.61
N ARG A 110 -10.41 2.75 -4.29
CA ARG A 110 -10.60 3.49 -3.04
C ARG A 110 -10.99 2.63 -1.84
N TYR A 111 -11.45 1.39 -2.05
CA TYR A 111 -11.62 0.39 -1.00
C TYR A 111 -10.29 -0.27 -0.62
N GLU A 112 -9.36 -0.46 -1.56
CA GLU A 112 -7.97 -0.87 -1.25
C GLU A 112 -7.03 0.28 -0.87
N ALA A 113 -7.37 1.53 -1.22
CA ALA A 113 -6.66 2.74 -0.80
C ALA A 113 -7.10 3.26 0.58
N ALA A 114 -7.84 2.48 1.38
CA ALA A 114 -8.01 2.69 2.81
C ALA A 114 -6.71 2.36 3.61
N ARG A 115 -5.54 2.72 3.05
CA ARG A 115 -4.20 2.47 3.61
C ARG A 115 -3.29 3.69 3.33
N GLY A 116 -3.08 4.52 4.36
CA GLY A 116 -1.82 5.24 4.62
C GLY A 116 -1.75 6.74 4.25
N GLU A 117 -1.00 7.51 5.06
CA GLU A 117 -0.63 8.93 4.90
C GLU A 117 -0.14 9.30 3.48
N GLU A 118 0.41 8.34 2.73
CA GLU A 118 0.96 8.53 1.39
C GLU A 118 -0.11 8.81 0.32
N ALA A 119 -1.29 8.20 0.45
CA ALA A 119 -2.44 8.46 -0.44
C ALA A 119 -3.05 9.86 -0.20
N SER A 120 -2.99 10.35 1.04
CA SER A 120 -3.44 11.69 1.40
C SER A 120 -2.49 12.77 0.90
N ILE A 121 -1.18 12.56 1.04
CA ILE A 121 -0.15 13.45 0.47
C ILE A 121 -0.29 13.49 -1.07
N GLU A 122 -0.48 12.35 -1.73
CA GLU A 122 -0.68 12.32 -3.18
C GLU A 122 -2.00 12.99 -3.61
N HIS A 123 -3.07 12.82 -2.83
CA HIS A 123 -4.33 13.54 -3.03
C HIS A 123 -4.16 15.06 -2.89
N GLN A 124 -3.42 15.51 -1.88
CA GLN A 124 -3.07 16.92 -1.67
C GLN A 124 -2.17 17.46 -2.80
N ARG A 125 -1.21 16.68 -3.30
CA ARG A 125 -0.38 17.03 -4.47
C ARG A 125 -1.22 17.23 -5.72
N GLU A 126 -2.16 16.32 -5.99
CA GLU A 126 -3.04 16.41 -7.16
C GLU A 126 -4.04 17.57 -7.03
N LEU A 127 -4.52 17.89 -5.82
CA LEU A 127 -5.32 19.08 -5.55
C LEU A 127 -4.53 20.36 -5.86
N VAL A 128 -3.31 20.48 -5.33
CA VAL A 128 -2.41 21.63 -5.56
C VAL A 128 -2.07 21.78 -7.05
N LYS A 129 -1.81 20.66 -7.74
CA LYS A 129 -1.59 20.64 -9.19
C LYS A 129 -2.79 21.18 -9.96
N ARG A 130 -4.01 20.75 -9.64
CA ARG A 130 -5.26 21.27 -10.24
C ARG A 130 -5.47 22.76 -9.96
N LEU A 131 -5.14 23.25 -8.77
CA LEU A 131 -5.21 24.68 -8.42
C LEU A 131 -4.21 25.52 -9.22
N LEU A 132 -2.95 25.06 -9.29
CA LEU A 132 -1.88 25.73 -10.01
C LEU A 132 -2.16 25.76 -11.53
N GLN A 133 -2.82 24.75 -12.08
CA GLN A 133 -3.22 24.71 -13.50
C GLN A 133 -4.12 25.88 -13.92
N LYS A 134 -4.88 26.48 -13.00
CA LYS A 134 -5.71 27.67 -13.27
C LYS A 134 -4.92 28.96 -13.52
N LEU A 135 -3.63 28.96 -13.19
CA LEU A 135 -2.74 30.11 -13.35
C LEU A 135 -2.01 30.10 -14.70
N PRO A 136 -1.82 31.27 -15.34
CA PRO A 136 -0.86 31.43 -16.43
C PRO A 136 0.54 30.99 -16.00
N GLU A 137 1.33 30.41 -16.92
CA GLU A 137 2.64 29.81 -16.60
C GLU A 137 3.59 30.75 -15.83
N SER A 138 3.60 32.04 -16.16
CA SER A 138 4.45 33.03 -15.48
C SER A 138 4.02 33.30 -14.03
N GLU A 139 2.73 33.18 -13.72
CA GLU A 139 2.15 33.36 -12.38
C GLU A 139 2.31 32.06 -11.58
N ARG A 140 2.00 30.92 -12.22
CA ARG A 140 2.17 29.58 -11.65
C ARG A 140 3.59 29.35 -11.14
N THR A 141 4.59 29.63 -11.96
CA THR A 141 6.01 29.43 -11.59
C THR A 141 6.41 30.24 -10.36
N VAL A 142 5.93 31.48 -10.28
CA VAL A 142 6.24 32.37 -9.16
C VAL A 142 5.53 31.91 -7.88
N VAL A 143 4.27 31.46 -7.97
CA VAL A 143 3.54 30.88 -6.84
C VAL A 143 4.19 29.59 -6.37
N THR A 144 4.54 28.69 -7.28
CA THR A 144 5.19 27.42 -6.95
C THR A 144 6.52 27.66 -6.22
N LEU A 145 7.38 28.55 -6.70
CA LEU A 145 8.66 28.84 -6.04
C LEU A 145 8.47 29.57 -4.70
N TYR A 146 7.53 30.50 -4.61
CA TYR A 146 7.30 31.27 -3.38
C TYR A 146 6.66 30.42 -2.27
N TYR A 147 5.62 29.64 -2.59
CA TYR A 147 4.85 28.89 -1.61
C TYR A 147 5.38 27.48 -1.38
N LEU A 148 5.83 26.77 -2.42
CA LEU A 148 6.25 25.36 -2.29
C LEU A 148 7.75 25.21 -2.10
N ALA A 149 8.56 26.12 -2.67
CA ALA A 149 10.01 26.16 -2.39
C ALA A 149 10.38 27.14 -1.27
N GLU A 150 9.38 27.76 -0.62
CA GLU A 150 9.52 28.72 0.50
C GLU A 150 10.50 29.88 0.21
N MET A 151 10.61 30.27 -1.06
CA MET A 151 11.54 31.30 -1.49
C MET A 151 10.98 32.69 -1.22
N THR A 152 11.82 33.61 -0.77
CA THR A 152 11.50 35.05 -0.71
C THR A 152 11.31 35.63 -2.12
N SER A 153 10.64 36.79 -2.23
CA SER A 153 10.46 37.45 -3.54
C SER A 153 11.80 37.80 -4.21
N GLU A 154 12.81 38.11 -3.39
CA GLU A 154 14.17 38.45 -3.77
C GLU A 154 14.93 37.21 -4.28
N GLU A 155 14.75 36.05 -3.65
CA GLU A 155 15.32 34.78 -4.10
C GLU A 155 14.67 34.29 -5.39
N VAL A 156 13.33 34.37 -5.50
CA VAL A 156 12.62 34.03 -6.74
C VAL A 156 13.07 34.94 -7.88
N SER A 157 13.30 36.22 -7.59
CA SER A 157 13.83 37.20 -8.55
C SER A 157 15.22 36.82 -9.04
N ALA A 158 16.14 36.50 -8.13
CA ALA A 158 17.50 36.08 -8.45
C ALA A 158 17.55 34.75 -9.23
N PHE A 159 16.69 33.80 -8.87
CA PHE A 159 16.63 32.48 -9.50
C PHE A 159 16.02 32.53 -10.91
N LEU A 160 14.93 33.30 -11.10
CA LEU A 160 14.27 33.44 -12.40
C LEU A 160 14.90 34.50 -13.33
N GLY A 161 15.80 35.34 -12.81
CA GLY A 161 16.41 36.44 -13.57
C GLY A 161 15.42 37.56 -13.94
N VAL A 162 14.41 37.83 -13.11
CA VAL A 162 13.39 38.88 -13.31
C VAL A 162 13.40 39.87 -12.16
N SER A 163 12.86 41.09 -12.33
CA SER A 163 12.86 42.08 -11.23
C SER A 163 11.97 41.67 -10.04
N PRO A 164 12.30 42.04 -8.79
CA PRO A 164 11.45 41.76 -7.61
C PRO A 164 10.02 42.31 -7.76
N ASN A 165 9.88 43.47 -8.42
CA ASN A 165 8.57 44.07 -8.72
C ASN A 165 7.74 43.19 -9.68
N THR A 166 8.39 42.49 -10.62
CA THR A 166 7.73 41.53 -11.50
C THR A 166 7.23 40.30 -10.72
N VAL A 167 8.02 39.80 -9.76
CA VAL A 167 7.63 38.69 -8.87
C VAL A 167 6.41 39.08 -8.02
N ARG A 168 6.48 40.22 -7.31
CA ARG A 168 5.37 40.74 -6.48
C ARG A 168 4.09 40.98 -7.28
N SER A 169 4.21 41.51 -8.50
CA SER A 169 3.07 41.71 -9.40
C SER A 169 2.42 40.38 -9.82
N ARG A 170 3.23 39.36 -10.15
CA ARG A 170 2.76 38.02 -10.52
C ARG A 170 2.11 37.29 -9.35
N LEU A 171 2.68 37.37 -8.13
CA LEU A 171 2.05 36.85 -6.90
C LEU A 171 0.69 37.51 -6.67
N ARG A 172 0.60 38.84 -6.75
CA ARG A 172 -0.65 39.57 -6.55
C ARG A 172 -1.74 39.15 -7.55
N ARG A 173 -1.38 38.97 -8.83
CA ARG A 173 -2.33 38.50 -9.85
C ARG A 173 -2.76 37.05 -9.62
N ALA A 174 -1.83 36.19 -9.22
CA ALA A 174 -2.12 34.80 -8.91
C ALA A 174 -3.07 34.66 -7.72
N ARG A 175 -2.81 35.37 -6.61
CA ARG A 175 -3.71 35.43 -5.44
C ARG A 175 -5.11 35.90 -5.82
N LYS A 176 -5.20 36.96 -6.63
CA LYS A 176 -6.50 37.46 -7.14
C LYS A 176 -7.25 36.40 -7.96
N ARG A 177 -6.56 35.56 -8.73
CA ARG A 177 -7.17 34.47 -9.53
C ARG A 177 -7.57 33.26 -8.69
N LEU A 178 -6.88 33.03 -7.57
CA LEU A 178 -7.11 31.90 -6.66
C LEU A 178 -7.92 32.29 -5.42
N LYS A 179 -8.65 33.41 -5.45
CA LYS A 179 -9.26 34.09 -4.28
C LYS A 179 -10.03 33.18 -3.29
N ALA A 180 -10.69 32.11 -3.74
CA ALA A 180 -11.43 31.18 -2.88
C ALA A 180 -10.58 30.01 -2.33
N GLN A 181 -9.38 29.79 -2.89
CA GLN A 181 -8.51 28.63 -2.70
C GLN A 181 -7.10 29.04 -2.21
N GLU A 182 -6.90 30.30 -1.82
CA GLU A 182 -5.61 30.84 -1.39
C GLU A 182 -5.09 30.18 -0.10
N HIS A 183 -5.99 29.87 0.85
CA HIS A 183 -5.64 29.19 2.10
C HIS A 183 -5.03 27.79 1.86
N LEU A 184 -5.49 27.09 0.82
CA LEU A 184 -4.95 25.78 0.41
C LEU A 184 -3.51 25.85 -0.11
N LEU A 185 -2.95 27.03 -0.41
CA LEU A 185 -1.55 27.19 -0.80
C LEU A 185 -0.63 27.45 0.40
N HIS A 186 -1.18 27.83 1.56
CA HIS A 186 -0.41 28.09 2.78
C HIS A 186 -0.17 26.81 3.60
N ASN A 187 -1.03 25.80 3.45
CA ASN A 187 -0.96 24.54 4.21
C ASN A 187 -0.16 23.42 3.50
N VAL A 188 0.56 23.74 2.41
CA VAL A 188 1.20 22.74 1.52
C VAL A 188 2.68 22.49 1.85
N SER A 189 3.27 23.27 2.77
CA SER A 189 4.71 23.22 3.05
C SER A 189 5.20 21.83 3.52
N GLY A 190 4.31 21.00 4.09
CA GLY A 190 4.62 19.62 4.50
C GLY A 190 4.45 18.55 3.41
N VAL A 191 3.77 18.85 2.30
CA VAL A 191 3.42 17.89 1.23
C VAL A 191 4.61 17.55 0.32
N PHE A 192 5.65 18.38 0.35
CA PHE A 192 6.86 18.31 -0.48
C PHE A 192 8.12 18.17 0.37
N GLN A 193 8.19 17.10 1.18
CA GLN A 193 9.46 16.68 1.75
C GLN A 193 10.27 15.93 0.68
N LEU A 194 11.51 16.36 0.45
CA LEU A 194 12.46 15.59 -0.32
C LEU A 194 12.88 14.40 0.53
N PRO A 195 13.09 13.20 -0.04
CA PRO A 195 13.66 12.11 0.72
C PRO A 195 14.99 12.58 1.35
N PRO A 196 15.22 12.27 2.64
CA PRO A 196 16.43 12.72 3.35
C PRO A 196 17.71 12.20 2.69
N THR A 197 17.61 11.14 1.88
CA THR A 197 18.71 10.52 1.15
C THR A 197 19.11 11.25 -0.13
N LEU A 198 18.30 12.19 -0.67
CA LEU A 198 18.55 12.79 -2.00
C LEU A 198 19.96 13.38 -2.13
N THR A 199 20.42 14.11 -1.11
CA THR A 199 21.77 14.67 -1.11
C THR A 199 22.83 13.56 -1.00
N GLN A 200 22.58 12.52 -0.20
CA GLN A 200 23.48 11.37 -0.08
C GLN A 200 23.59 10.60 -1.41
N ASP A 201 22.48 10.44 -2.14
CA ASP A 201 22.43 9.75 -3.42
C ASP A 201 23.17 10.53 -4.52
N VAL A 202 22.96 11.85 -4.57
CA VAL A 202 23.74 12.74 -5.46
C VAL A 202 25.22 12.67 -5.14
N MET A 203 25.61 12.72 -3.86
CA MET A 203 27.01 12.67 -3.46
C MET A 203 27.63 11.28 -3.72
N ARG A 204 26.87 10.19 -3.55
CA ARG A 204 27.29 8.82 -3.85
C ARG A 204 27.58 8.65 -5.34
N GLU A 205 26.74 9.19 -6.21
CA GLU A 205 26.97 9.19 -7.66
C GLU A 205 28.15 10.09 -8.06
N ILE A 206 28.36 11.22 -7.38
CA ILE A 206 29.55 12.06 -7.58
C ILE A 206 30.84 11.32 -7.20
N ALA A 207 30.82 10.57 -6.09
CA ALA A 207 31.96 9.75 -5.67
C ALA A 207 32.29 8.65 -6.70
N ARG A 208 31.28 8.07 -7.36
CA ARG A 208 31.44 7.10 -8.46
C ARG A 208 31.99 7.70 -9.75
N ILE A 209 31.81 9.01 -9.97
CA ILE A 209 32.30 9.71 -11.17
C ILE A 209 33.83 9.96 -11.12
N LYS A 210 34.46 9.88 -9.94
CA LYS A 210 35.93 9.92 -9.83
C LYS A 210 36.51 8.49 -9.89
N PRO A 211 37.48 8.20 -10.78
CA PRO A 211 38.32 7.02 -10.60
C PRO A 211 39.21 7.22 -9.36
N THR A 212 39.28 6.18 -8.52
CA THR A 212 40.10 6.08 -7.32
C THR A 212 41.54 6.56 -7.57
N SER A 213 42.02 7.51 -6.74
CA SER A 213 43.40 8.02 -6.80
C SER A 213 44.40 7.08 -6.08
N PRO A 214 45.70 7.15 -6.40
CA PRO A 214 46.53 5.98 -6.69
C PRO A 214 47.25 5.38 -5.47
N SER A 215 47.58 4.09 -5.56
CA SER A 215 48.46 3.41 -4.62
C SER A 215 49.88 3.99 -4.66
N VAL A 216 50.44 4.25 -3.48
CA VAL A 216 51.71 4.93 -3.24
C VAL A 216 52.94 4.05 -3.55
N SER A 217 53.88 4.64 -4.28
CA SER A 217 55.35 4.48 -4.27
C SER A 217 56.05 3.23 -4.84
N LYS A 218 56.94 3.47 -5.83
CA LYS A 218 58.39 3.26 -5.73
C LYS A 218 59.15 4.02 -6.85
N PRO A 219 60.46 4.30 -6.68
CA PRO A 219 61.09 5.52 -7.19
C PRO A 219 61.75 5.39 -8.57
N TRP A 220 61.83 6.55 -9.20
CA TRP A 220 62.65 7.01 -10.33
C TRP A 220 63.96 6.24 -10.62
N LEU A 221 64.24 5.98 -11.91
CA LEU A 221 65.44 6.47 -12.65
C LEU A 221 65.28 6.29 -14.19
N PRO A 222 66.05 7.03 -15.03
CA PRO A 222 65.67 7.42 -16.40
C PRO A 222 66.66 7.00 -17.53
N TRP A 223 66.35 7.43 -18.76
CA TRP A 223 67.06 7.34 -20.08
C TRP A 223 66.65 6.14 -20.93
N GLY A 224 66.41 6.18 -22.24
CA GLY A 224 66.50 7.20 -23.30
C GLY A 224 66.37 6.50 -24.69
N LEU A 225 66.04 7.28 -25.74
CA LEU A 225 66.18 6.96 -27.20
C LEU A 225 65.20 5.88 -27.76
N SER A 226 64.63 5.90 -28.98
CA SER A 226 64.84 6.73 -30.18
C SER A 226 63.77 6.42 -31.26
N PHE A 227 63.58 7.41 -32.15
CA PHE A 227 63.18 7.36 -33.58
C PHE A 227 61.78 6.91 -34.07
N ALA A 228 61.03 7.92 -34.51
CA ALA A 228 60.55 8.16 -35.88
C ALA A 228 59.73 7.09 -36.64
N SER A 229 58.48 7.43 -36.96
CA SER A 229 58.10 7.79 -38.35
C SER A 229 56.63 8.24 -38.43
N THR A 230 56.43 9.54 -38.63
CA THR A 230 55.22 10.13 -39.20
C THR A 230 55.42 10.28 -40.71
N PHE A 231 54.43 9.90 -41.53
CA PHE A 231 53.89 10.62 -42.71
C PHE A 231 53.25 9.67 -43.73
N LEU A 232 52.16 10.16 -44.37
CA LEU A 232 51.36 9.57 -45.47
C LEU A 232 50.48 8.39 -45.02
N VAL A 233 49.14 8.45 -45.06
CA VAL A 233 48.27 8.95 -46.13
C VAL A 233 46.96 9.44 -45.47
N LEU A 234 46.89 10.74 -45.19
CA LEU A 234 45.65 11.45 -44.87
C LEU A 234 45.69 12.76 -45.65
N LEU A 235 45.65 12.62 -46.98
CA LEU A 235 45.53 13.72 -47.93
C LEU A 235 44.87 13.15 -49.17
N MET A 236 43.56 13.36 -49.25
CA MET A 236 42.71 13.59 -50.43
C MET A 236 41.26 13.39 -49.94
N VAL A 237 40.66 14.42 -49.32
CA VAL A 237 39.69 15.34 -49.98
C VAL A 237 38.43 14.57 -50.40
N GLY A 238 37.21 14.83 -49.90
CA GLY A 238 36.65 16.04 -49.33
C GLY A 238 35.35 16.37 -50.08
N MET A 239 34.27 16.61 -49.31
CA MET A 239 33.05 17.35 -49.65
C MET A 239 31.99 16.73 -50.61
N GLY A 240 30.72 16.72 -50.14
CA GLY A 240 29.50 16.67 -50.97
C GLY A 240 29.24 18.01 -51.71
N PRO A 241 28.01 18.41 -52.14
CA PRO A 241 26.66 17.93 -51.76
C PRO A 241 25.57 17.95 -52.92
N ARG A 242 24.29 17.70 -52.54
CA ARG A 242 22.99 18.13 -53.15
C ARG A 242 22.18 17.21 -54.10
N ALA A 243 21.00 16.82 -53.58
CA ALA A 243 19.62 17.04 -54.04
C ALA A 243 19.05 16.44 -55.36
N LEU A 244 17.81 15.91 -55.19
CA LEU A 244 16.63 15.89 -56.09
C LEU A 244 16.46 14.81 -57.18
N SER A 245 15.36 14.04 -57.02
CA SER A 245 14.34 13.54 -58.00
C SER A 245 14.04 12.04 -57.80
N ARG A 246 12.84 11.62 -57.36
CA ARG A 246 11.47 11.60 -57.95
C ARG A 246 11.19 10.41 -58.89
N PHE A 247 10.15 9.67 -58.48
CA PHE A 247 9.17 8.86 -59.24
C PHE A 247 9.38 7.36 -59.52
N GLN A 248 8.33 6.63 -59.10
CA GLN A 248 7.58 5.54 -59.77
C GLN A 248 8.04 4.07 -59.69
N GLN A 249 7.19 3.31 -58.98
CA GLN A 249 6.82 1.88 -59.17
C GLN A 249 6.37 1.57 -60.63
N PRO A 250 6.23 0.30 -61.11
CA PRO A 250 5.63 -0.83 -60.38
C PRO A 250 6.08 -2.29 -60.70
N TYR A 251 5.52 -3.18 -59.88
CA TYR A 251 5.19 -4.61 -60.04
C TYR A 251 5.44 -5.34 -61.39
N SER A 252 5.81 -6.62 -61.28
CA SER A 252 5.44 -7.71 -62.21
C SER A 252 5.35 -9.05 -61.46
N LEU A 253 4.19 -9.69 -61.58
CA LEU A 253 3.94 -11.12 -61.37
C LEU A 253 4.20 -11.83 -62.70
N ASP A 254 4.86 -12.98 -62.70
CA ASP A 254 4.65 -14.10 -63.63
C ASP A 254 5.62 -15.26 -63.32
N ALA A 255 5.11 -16.37 -62.79
CA ALA A 255 5.49 -17.74 -63.16
C ALA A 255 4.61 -18.76 -62.42
N THR A 256 3.77 -19.45 -63.19
CA THR A 256 2.97 -20.62 -62.81
C THR A 256 3.72 -21.91 -63.16
N SER A 257 3.54 -22.95 -62.34
CA SER A 257 3.72 -24.37 -62.70
C SER A 257 3.18 -25.27 -61.57
N GLU A 258 1.97 -25.82 -61.78
CA GLU A 258 1.35 -26.95 -61.05
C GLU A 258 2.17 -28.25 -61.25
N MET A 259 2.48 -29.06 -60.23
CA MET A 259 1.73 -30.10 -59.48
C MET A 259 1.80 -31.52 -60.11
N THR A 260 2.25 -32.53 -59.34
CA THR A 260 1.70 -33.93 -59.28
C THR A 260 2.28 -34.72 -58.07
N ILE A 261 1.43 -34.84 -57.03
CA ILE A 261 1.06 -35.94 -56.11
C ILE A 261 1.97 -37.18 -55.91
N GLU A 262 2.21 -37.55 -54.64
CA GLU A 262 2.03 -38.94 -54.15
C GLU A 262 1.52 -38.96 -52.69
N LEU A 263 0.37 -39.62 -52.48
CA LEU A 263 -0.27 -39.89 -51.19
C LEU A 263 0.14 -41.29 -50.73
N VAL A 264 0.73 -41.41 -49.54
CA VAL A 264 0.88 -42.70 -48.84
C VAL A 264 0.14 -42.59 -47.52
N VAL A 265 -0.95 -43.38 -47.41
CA VAL A 265 -1.69 -43.59 -46.17
C VAL A 265 -1.05 -44.77 -45.45
N ALA A 266 -0.52 -44.54 -44.25
CA ALA A 266 -0.15 -45.58 -43.31
C ALA A 266 -0.93 -45.37 -42.00
N PRO A 267 -1.60 -46.40 -41.44
CA PRO A 267 -2.24 -46.29 -40.15
C PRO A 267 -1.17 -46.44 -39.07
N ILE A 268 -0.87 -45.36 -38.36
CA ILE A 268 -0.05 -45.44 -37.14
C ILE A 268 -1.02 -45.51 -35.97
N VAL A 269 -1.10 -46.70 -35.38
CA VAL A 269 -1.60 -46.91 -34.03
C VAL A 269 -0.54 -46.34 -33.09
N PHE A 270 -0.86 -45.26 -32.38
CA PHE A 270 -0.12 -44.87 -31.18
C PHE A 270 -0.90 -45.41 -29.98
N GLU A 271 -0.41 -46.51 -29.40
CA GLU A 271 -0.52 -46.72 -27.95
C GLU A 271 0.21 -45.54 -27.31
N LEU A 272 -0.54 -44.56 -26.79
CA LEU A 272 0.03 -43.62 -25.84
C LEU A 272 0.22 -44.37 -24.52
N GLU A 273 1.46 -44.74 -24.24
CA GLU A 273 1.89 -44.97 -22.87
C GLU A 273 1.56 -43.72 -22.05
N ARG A 274 0.88 -43.96 -20.92
CA ARG A 274 0.59 -42.98 -19.86
C ARG A 274 1.82 -42.12 -19.54
N LYS A 275 1.72 -40.81 -19.72
CA LYS A 275 2.37 -39.75 -18.91
C LYS A 275 2.09 -38.36 -19.49
N SER A 276 1.47 -37.48 -18.70
CA SER A 276 1.77 -36.04 -18.64
C SER A 276 0.93 -35.43 -17.51
N ASP A 277 1.56 -35.25 -16.35
CA ASP A 277 0.96 -34.62 -15.17
C ASP A 277 1.04 -33.09 -15.32
N ALA A 278 -0.12 -32.42 -15.27
CA ALA A 278 -0.27 -30.98 -15.50
C ALA A 278 -0.40 -30.19 -14.19
N LEU A 279 0.37 -29.11 -14.07
CA LEU A 279 0.60 -28.31 -12.85
C LEU A 279 -0.48 -27.24 -12.57
N THR A 280 -1.38 -27.52 -11.64
CA THR A 280 -1.81 -26.49 -10.69
C THR A 280 -2.35 -27.12 -9.42
N GLN A 281 -1.82 -26.68 -8.28
CA GLN A 281 -1.83 -27.37 -6.97
C GLN A 281 -0.85 -28.57 -6.92
N PHE A 282 0.42 -28.20 -6.80
CA PHE A 282 1.48 -28.87 -6.06
C PHE A 282 1.36 -30.36 -5.71
N GLY A 283 2.33 -31.17 -6.20
CA GLY A 283 2.37 -32.59 -5.78
C GLY A 283 3.38 -33.61 -6.34
N LYS A 284 4.59 -33.26 -6.83
CA LYS A 284 5.71 -34.15 -7.23
C LYS A 284 5.60 -34.97 -8.54
N THR A 285 6.75 -35.24 -9.21
CA THR A 285 7.29 -36.61 -9.40
C THR A 285 8.82 -36.66 -9.56
N ASP A 286 9.48 -37.58 -8.86
CA ASP A 286 10.86 -38.05 -9.15
C ASP A 286 10.89 -38.85 -10.47
N THR A 287 11.94 -38.74 -11.31
CA THR A 287 12.89 -39.84 -11.70
C THR A 287 13.78 -39.52 -12.93
N PRO A 288 14.93 -40.23 -13.13
CA PRO A 288 16.20 -39.66 -13.61
C PRO A 288 16.36 -39.56 -15.13
N GLY A 289 17.26 -38.66 -15.50
CA GLY A 289 17.45 -38.13 -16.84
C GLY A 289 17.71 -39.12 -17.98
N LYS A 290 17.33 -38.66 -19.17
CA LYS A 290 18.10 -38.89 -20.40
C LYS A 290 17.97 -37.69 -21.33
N ASN A 291 19.14 -37.11 -21.61
CA ASN A 291 19.45 -35.97 -22.46
C ASN A 291 18.64 -35.84 -23.75
N GLY A 292 18.29 -34.60 -24.10
CA GLY A 292 18.29 -34.18 -25.49
C GLY A 292 17.34 -33.05 -25.89
N ALA A 293 17.53 -31.82 -25.40
CA ALA A 293 17.30 -30.57 -26.14
C ALA A 293 17.71 -29.38 -25.27
N SER A 294 18.32 -28.37 -25.88
CA SER A 294 18.73 -27.11 -25.26
C SER A 294 17.52 -26.32 -24.74
N GLY A 295 17.22 -26.42 -23.45
CA GLY A 295 16.19 -25.67 -22.74
C GLY A 295 16.72 -25.16 -21.40
N PHE A 296 16.07 -24.12 -20.87
CA PHE A 296 16.30 -23.44 -19.58
C PHE A 296 16.95 -24.39 -18.55
N GLN A 297 18.27 -24.28 -18.37
CA GLN A 297 19.00 -25.24 -17.53
C GLN A 297 18.55 -25.06 -16.08
N ALA A 298 17.94 -26.07 -15.46
CA ALA A 298 17.68 -26.07 -14.01
C ALA A 298 18.95 -25.76 -13.18
N GLU A 299 20.14 -26.07 -13.73
CA GLU A 299 21.43 -25.65 -13.19
C GLU A 299 21.58 -24.12 -13.10
N SER A 300 20.99 -23.32 -13.99
CA SER A 300 21.06 -21.84 -13.91
C SER A 300 20.19 -21.26 -12.80
N LEU A 301 19.05 -21.88 -12.46
CA LEU A 301 18.23 -21.50 -11.30
C LEU A 301 18.98 -21.78 -9.99
N LEU A 302 19.57 -22.97 -9.88
CA LEU A 302 20.39 -23.37 -8.72
C LEU A 302 21.69 -22.55 -8.62
N VAL A 303 22.34 -22.25 -9.74
CA VAL A 303 23.55 -21.41 -9.79
C VAL A 303 23.23 -19.94 -9.51
N ALA A 304 22.10 -19.41 -9.97
CA ALA A 304 21.65 -18.06 -9.61
C ALA A 304 21.31 -17.96 -8.12
N ALA A 305 20.66 -18.99 -7.55
CA ALA A 305 20.43 -19.09 -6.12
C ALA A 305 21.74 -19.22 -5.31
N ALA A 306 22.75 -19.90 -5.86
CA ALA A 306 24.08 -20.07 -5.25
C ALA A 306 25.08 -18.92 -5.53
N HIS A 307 24.77 -17.99 -6.45
CA HIS A 307 25.59 -16.81 -6.79
C HIS A 307 24.96 -15.49 -6.34
N ALA A 308 23.74 -15.51 -5.80
CA ALA A 308 23.24 -14.40 -5.01
C ALA A 308 24.20 -14.23 -3.82
N GLU A 309 24.82 -13.06 -3.69
CA GLU A 309 25.68 -12.76 -2.54
C GLU A 309 24.88 -13.04 -1.27
N GLU A 310 25.39 -13.97 -0.47
CA GLU A 310 24.93 -14.29 0.88
C GLU A 310 25.09 -13.01 1.71
N THR A 311 24.13 -12.09 1.61
CA THR A 311 24.00 -11.01 2.57
C THR A 311 23.35 -11.65 3.79
N ASP A 312 24.18 -12.36 4.55
CA ASP A 312 23.99 -12.57 5.98
C ASP A 312 23.89 -11.16 6.59
N LEU A 313 22.66 -10.65 6.66
CA LEU A 313 22.34 -9.69 7.69
C LEU A 313 22.27 -10.52 8.96
N PRO A 314 23.25 -10.43 9.88
CA PRO A 314 23.11 -11.07 11.16
C PRO A 314 21.82 -10.55 11.78
N ALA A 315 20.87 -11.44 12.02
CA ALA A 315 19.69 -11.13 12.80
C ALA A 315 20.20 -10.68 14.17
N ALA A 316 20.25 -9.37 14.38
CA ALA A 316 20.37 -8.80 15.72
C ALA A 316 19.27 -9.47 16.55
N LYS A 317 19.62 -9.97 17.75
CA LYS A 317 18.59 -10.42 18.69
C LYS A 317 17.62 -9.24 18.85
N PRO A 318 16.34 -9.39 18.47
CA PRO A 318 15.43 -8.27 18.56
C PRO A 318 15.25 -7.95 20.05
N GLU A 319 15.54 -6.71 20.44
CA GLU A 319 15.25 -6.20 21.78
C GLU A 319 13.75 -6.32 22.09
N TRP A 320 12.92 -6.23 21.05
CA TRP A 320 11.48 -6.44 21.09
C TRP A 320 11.11 -7.91 20.88
N ILE A 321 10.29 -8.45 21.78
CA ILE A 321 9.76 -9.80 21.71
C ILE A 321 8.35 -9.74 21.14
N GLN A 322 8.14 -10.46 20.04
CA GLN A 322 6.81 -10.67 19.47
C GLN A 322 5.97 -11.49 20.44
N THR A 323 4.86 -10.93 20.94
CA THR A 323 3.89 -11.71 21.72
C THR A 323 3.06 -12.59 20.78
N LYS A 324 2.35 -13.59 21.31
CA LYS A 324 1.41 -14.38 20.50
C LYS A 324 0.25 -13.54 19.95
N GLY A 325 0.06 -12.33 20.52
CA GLY A 325 -0.81 -11.28 20.01
C GLY A 325 -2.30 -11.60 20.15
N PRO A 326 -3.16 -10.58 20.21
CA PRO A 326 -4.60 -10.78 20.06
C PRO A 326 -4.81 -11.36 18.66
N GLY A 327 -5.34 -12.57 18.52
CA GLY A 327 -5.49 -13.22 17.21
C GLY A 327 -6.42 -12.44 16.25
N GLY A 328 -6.19 -12.57 14.93
CA GLY A 328 -7.01 -11.94 13.87
C GLY A 328 -6.77 -10.42 13.72
N VAL A 329 -6.69 -9.79 12.56
CA VAL A 329 -7.10 -10.10 11.19
C VAL A 329 -6.14 -9.40 10.24
N SER A 330 -5.53 -10.14 9.33
CA SER A 330 -4.89 -9.58 8.14
C SER A 330 -4.88 -10.62 7.03
N SER A 331 -4.97 -10.13 5.79
CA SER A 331 -5.03 -10.96 4.59
C SER A 331 -3.80 -11.87 4.51
N ALA A 332 -4.04 -13.19 4.55
CA ALA A 332 -3.04 -14.20 4.28
C ALA A 332 -3.30 -14.83 2.91
N GLY A 333 -2.24 -15.22 2.21
CA GLY A 333 -2.27 -16.12 1.08
C GLY A 333 -2.07 -17.55 1.57
N LEU A 334 -2.58 -18.52 0.83
CA LEU A 334 -2.31 -19.93 1.07
C LEU A 334 -1.54 -20.50 -0.11
N PHE A 335 -0.62 -21.40 0.19
CA PHE A 335 0.23 -22.07 -0.78
C PHE A 335 0.51 -23.49 -0.30
N LEU A 336 -0.01 -24.49 -0.99
CA LEU A 336 0.22 -25.89 -0.66
C LEU A 336 1.41 -26.37 -1.46
N ALA A 337 2.58 -26.72 -0.93
CA ALA A 337 3.74 -27.18 -1.70
C ALA A 337 3.65 -28.64 -2.16
N SER A 338 4.55 -29.05 -3.06
CA SER A 338 4.45 -30.32 -3.80
C SER A 338 4.65 -31.59 -2.96
N ASP A 339 5.19 -31.42 -1.77
CA ASP A 339 5.30 -32.41 -0.71
C ASP A 339 4.06 -32.46 0.21
N GLN A 340 2.99 -31.74 -0.14
CA GLN A 340 1.78 -31.51 0.66
C GLN A 340 1.98 -30.60 1.88
N THR A 341 3.09 -29.87 1.95
CA THR A 341 3.31 -28.87 3.00
C THR A 341 2.45 -27.64 2.76
N LEU A 342 1.52 -27.33 3.65
CA LEU A 342 0.72 -26.12 3.55
C LEU A 342 1.44 -24.91 4.19
N TYR A 343 1.64 -23.86 3.39
CA TYR A 343 2.15 -22.57 3.81
C TYR A 343 1.06 -21.50 3.85
N ALA A 344 1.15 -20.62 4.84
CA ALA A 344 0.41 -19.38 4.90
C ALA A 344 1.37 -18.20 4.76
N ILE A 345 1.06 -17.30 3.83
CA ILE A 345 1.88 -16.14 3.51
C ILE A 345 1.16 -14.92 4.08
N ALA A 346 1.69 -14.35 5.14
CA ALA A 346 1.24 -13.07 5.66
C ALA A 346 2.29 -12.00 5.33
N LYS A 347 1.89 -10.74 5.39
CA LYS A 347 2.87 -9.64 5.32
C LYS A 347 3.96 -9.73 6.40
N THR A 348 3.65 -10.37 7.52
CA THR A 348 4.51 -10.54 8.69
C THR A 348 5.51 -11.69 8.56
N GLY A 349 5.31 -12.58 7.59
CA GLY A 349 6.19 -13.73 7.41
C GLY A 349 5.53 -14.89 6.68
N LEU A 350 6.34 -15.91 6.44
CA LEU A 350 5.92 -17.20 5.93
C LEU A 350 5.71 -18.16 7.11
N TYR A 351 4.56 -18.82 7.13
CA TYR A 351 4.18 -19.79 8.16
C TYR A 351 3.93 -21.14 7.51
N GLN A 352 4.21 -22.22 8.23
CA GLN A 352 3.99 -23.60 7.80
C GLN A 352 3.02 -24.29 8.75
N LEU A 353 2.10 -25.08 8.19
CA LEU A 353 1.20 -25.93 8.95
C LEU A 353 1.98 -27.12 9.52
N THR A 354 1.93 -27.30 10.84
CA THR A 354 2.62 -28.42 11.51
C THR A 354 1.64 -29.39 12.15
N GLU A 355 1.68 -30.66 11.75
CA GLU A 355 0.81 -31.73 12.29
C GLU A 355 0.89 -31.89 13.81
N LYS A 356 2.02 -31.51 14.42
CA LYS A 356 2.27 -31.68 15.86
C LYS A 356 1.53 -30.67 16.73
N THR A 357 1.20 -29.50 16.22
CA THR A 357 0.67 -28.37 17.01
C THR A 357 -0.76 -28.00 16.64
N ASP A 358 -1.34 -28.63 15.61
CA ASP A 358 -2.64 -28.27 15.05
C ASP A 358 -2.74 -26.75 14.80
N GLY A 359 -1.67 -26.17 14.26
CA GLY A 359 -1.50 -24.74 14.08
C GLY A 359 -0.31 -24.39 13.18
N TRP A 360 -0.12 -23.09 13.00
CA TRP A 360 0.91 -22.51 12.15
C TRP A 360 2.20 -22.25 12.93
N THR A 361 3.33 -22.53 12.30
CA THR A 361 4.66 -22.22 12.84
C THR A 361 5.34 -21.21 11.92
N LEU A 362 5.89 -20.14 12.48
CA LEU A 362 6.66 -19.16 11.71
C LEU A 362 7.94 -19.82 11.17
N VAL A 363 8.10 -19.79 9.85
CA VAL A 363 9.30 -20.27 9.15
C VAL A 363 10.29 -19.13 8.95
N SER A 364 9.81 -17.99 8.46
CA SER A 364 10.62 -16.79 8.25
C SER A 364 9.79 -15.54 8.52
N ALA A 365 10.29 -14.67 9.39
CA ALA A 365 9.73 -13.33 9.59
C ALA A 365 10.01 -12.42 8.39
N SER A 366 9.09 -11.50 8.10
CA SER A 366 9.38 -10.38 7.20
C SER A 366 10.22 -9.33 7.92
N GLY A 367 11.14 -8.69 7.18
CA GLY A 367 11.96 -7.61 7.73
C GLY A 367 11.26 -6.25 7.65
N PRO A 368 11.70 -5.23 8.42
CA PRO A 368 11.11 -3.89 8.42
C PRO A 368 11.03 -3.21 7.04
N ASN A 369 11.85 -3.66 6.08
CA ASN A 369 11.88 -3.15 4.70
C ASN A 369 11.51 -4.20 3.63
N ARG A 370 11.01 -5.38 4.03
CA ARG A 370 10.80 -6.53 3.13
C ARG A 370 9.49 -7.23 3.41
N GLU A 371 8.37 -6.57 3.07
CA GLU A 371 7.03 -7.17 3.17
C GLU A 371 6.84 -8.28 2.13
N PHE A 372 6.22 -9.39 2.54
CA PHE A 372 5.83 -10.46 1.63
C PHE A 372 4.50 -10.15 0.93
N ASN A 373 4.41 -10.52 -0.34
CA ASN A 373 3.18 -10.50 -1.12
C ASN A 373 2.55 -11.89 -1.10
N LEU A 374 1.23 -11.98 -1.32
CA LEU A 374 0.45 -13.23 -1.15
C LEU A 374 0.69 -14.26 -2.27
N VAL A 375 1.65 -14.03 -3.16
CA VAL A 375 1.89 -14.82 -4.37
C VAL A 375 3.24 -15.52 -4.26
N MET A 376 3.20 -16.84 -4.37
CA MET A 376 4.33 -17.75 -4.23
C MET A 376 4.27 -18.82 -5.32
N ALA A 377 5.41 -19.38 -5.67
CA ALA A 377 5.57 -20.50 -6.59
C ALA A 377 6.62 -21.46 -6.05
N GLU A 378 6.60 -22.71 -6.49
CA GLU A 378 7.69 -23.66 -6.23
C GLU A 378 8.02 -24.39 -7.53
N ARG A 379 9.31 -24.70 -7.67
CA ARG A 379 9.83 -25.59 -8.70
C ARG A 379 11.09 -26.27 -8.19
N ASP A 380 11.21 -27.57 -8.43
CA ASP A 380 12.39 -28.36 -8.07
C ASP A 380 12.83 -28.15 -6.61
N ASP A 381 11.88 -28.28 -5.66
CA ASP A 381 12.05 -28.05 -4.22
C ASP A 381 12.54 -26.63 -3.85
N THR A 382 12.49 -25.68 -4.80
CA THR A 382 12.87 -24.29 -4.61
C THR A 382 11.62 -23.43 -4.52
N LEU A 383 11.50 -22.64 -3.46
CA LEU A 383 10.39 -21.72 -3.24
C LEU A 383 10.71 -20.34 -3.81
N TYR A 384 9.70 -19.70 -4.39
CA TYR A 384 9.79 -18.37 -4.96
C TYR A 384 8.68 -17.51 -4.41
N LEU A 385 9.00 -16.30 -3.97
CA LEU A 385 8.06 -15.42 -3.28
C LEU A 385 8.18 -14.00 -3.81
N LEU A 386 7.06 -13.32 -4.02
CA LEU A 386 7.09 -11.90 -4.41
C LEU A 386 7.08 -11.00 -3.18
N THR A 387 7.80 -9.88 -3.26
CA THR A 387 7.59 -8.71 -2.40
C THR A 387 6.94 -7.59 -3.22
N PRO A 388 6.63 -6.40 -2.63
CA PRO A 388 6.23 -5.24 -3.41
C PRO A 388 7.22 -4.88 -4.54
N ASN A 389 8.52 -5.16 -4.40
CA ASN A 389 9.57 -4.62 -5.28
C ASN A 389 10.44 -5.68 -5.99
N GLU A 390 10.53 -6.89 -5.44
CA GLU A 390 11.48 -7.92 -5.89
C GLU A 390 10.86 -9.32 -5.92
N LEU A 391 11.50 -10.22 -6.67
CA LEU A 391 11.26 -11.66 -6.66
C LEU A 391 12.33 -12.32 -5.78
N LEU A 392 11.88 -13.15 -4.83
CA LEU A 392 12.74 -13.87 -3.90
C LEU A 392 12.80 -15.35 -4.22
N VAL A 393 13.90 -15.98 -3.83
CA VAL A 393 14.11 -17.41 -3.95
C VAL A 393 14.62 -17.99 -2.62
N SER A 394 14.16 -19.19 -2.30
CA SER A 394 14.60 -19.98 -1.15
C SER A 394 14.83 -21.43 -1.56
N ILE A 395 15.96 -21.99 -1.13
CA ILE A 395 16.38 -23.38 -1.38
C ILE A 395 16.34 -24.23 -0.09
N ASN A 396 15.77 -23.68 0.99
CA ASN A 396 15.70 -24.29 2.32
C ASN A 396 14.31 -24.08 2.92
N ASP A 397 13.27 -24.48 2.17
CA ASP A 397 11.88 -24.48 2.64
C ASP A 397 11.39 -23.13 3.18
N GLY A 398 11.96 -22.02 2.69
CA GLY A 398 11.56 -20.67 3.07
C GLY A 398 12.23 -20.14 4.34
N GLU A 399 13.18 -20.86 4.95
CA GLU A 399 13.96 -20.39 6.12
C GLU A 399 14.79 -19.14 5.77
N THR A 400 15.37 -19.09 4.56
CA THR A 400 16.16 -17.94 4.08
C THR A 400 15.78 -17.54 2.66
N TRP A 401 15.90 -16.25 2.35
CA TRP A 401 15.45 -15.66 1.08
C TRP A 401 16.48 -14.78 0.40
N ASN A 402 16.85 -15.14 -0.82
CA ASN A 402 17.74 -14.35 -1.68
C ASN A 402 16.93 -13.58 -2.73
N SER A 403 17.39 -12.38 -3.11
CA SER A 403 16.74 -11.58 -4.16
C SER A 403 17.23 -12.03 -5.53
N LEU A 404 16.30 -12.32 -6.45
CA LEU A 404 16.57 -12.57 -7.87
C LEU A 404 16.52 -11.29 -8.70
N GLY A 405 16.06 -10.17 -8.13
CA GLY A 405 16.00 -8.88 -8.81
C GLY A 405 14.63 -8.22 -8.73
N LYS A 406 14.54 -7.05 -9.38
CA LYS A 406 13.31 -6.24 -9.39
C LYS A 406 12.24 -6.90 -10.25
N ARG A 407 10.99 -6.83 -9.80
CA ARG A 407 9.84 -7.24 -10.58
C ARG A 407 9.16 -6.04 -11.25
N PRO A 408 8.41 -6.25 -12.34
CA PRO A 408 7.46 -5.28 -12.87
C PRO A 408 6.48 -4.79 -11.81
N GLU A 409 6.20 -3.50 -11.79
CA GLU A 409 5.25 -2.88 -10.86
C GLU A 409 3.81 -3.27 -11.18
N GLY A 410 2.99 -3.36 -10.13
CA GLY A 410 1.57 -3.68 -10.24
C GLY A 410 1.14 -4.80 -9.31
N ARG A 411 -0.17 -5.04 -9.25
CA ARG A 411 -0.77 -6.08 -8.41
C ARG A 411 -0.59 -7.44 -9.08
N ALA A 412 0.25 -8.28 -8.49
CA ALA A 412 0.43 -9.66 -8.89
C ALA A 412 -0.85 -10.48 -8.62
N ARG A 413 -1.18 -11.36 -9.55
CA ARG A 413 -2.26 -12.34 -9.48
C ARG A 413 -1.70 -13.76 -9.39
N ALA A 414 -0.67 -14.06 -10.16
CA ALA A 414 0.02 -15.34 -10.12
C ALA A 414 1.51 -15.18 -10.46
N LEU A 415 2.32 -16.08 -9.92
CA LEU A 415 3.70 -16.33 -10.32
C LEU A 415 3.76 -17.79 -10.78
N ILE A 416 4.17 -18.02 -12.02
CA ILE A 416 4.16 -19.34 -12.64
C ILE A 416 5.57 -19.61 -13.17
N ILE A 417 6.12 -20.78 -12.87
CA ILE A 417 7.46 -21.18 -13.29
C ILE A 417 7.32 -22.46 -14.10
N THR A 418 7.66 -22.40 -15.38
CA THR A 418 7.62 -23.54 -16.31
C THR A 418 9.03 -23.98 -16.68
N ASP A 419 9.17 -25.05 -17.48
CA ASP A 419 10.47 -25.50 -17.95
C ASP A 419 11.19 -24.52 -18.86
N THR A 420 10.52 -23.47 -19.31
CA THR A 420 11.06 -22.54 -20.31
C THR A 420 11.17 -21.11 -19.82
N ALA A 421 10.37 -20.70 -18.83
CA ALA A 421 10.33 -19.32 -18.37
C ALA A 421 9.66 -19.16 -17.00
N ILE A 422 9.86 -17.98 -16.41
CA ILE A 422 9.05 -17.46 -15.30
C ILE A 422 8.01 -16.49 -15.88
N TYR A 423 6.76 -16.65 -15.48
CA TYR A 423 5.67 -15.76 -15.83
C TYR A 423 5.16 -15.03 -14.59
N LEU A 424 5.14 -13.71 -14.65
CA LEU A 424 4.52 -12.85 -13.66
C LEU A 424 3.22 -12.32 -14.25
N VAL A 425 2.10 -12.78 -13.71
CA VAL A 425 0.77 -12.38 -14.12
C VAL A 425 0.30 -11.25 -13.21
N LEU A 426 0.21 -10.04 -13.74
CA LEU A 426 -0.37 -8.89 -13.06
C LEU A 426 -1.86 -8.78 -13.37
N GLN A 427 -2.58 -7.94 -12.63
CA GLN A 427 -4.00 -7.71 -12.86
C GLN A 427 -4.34 -7.21 -14.28
N THR A 428 -3.41 -6.62 -15.01
CA THR A 428 -3.65 -5.98 -16.31
C THR A 428 -2.69 -6.43 -17.42
N GLU A 429 -1.61 -7.15 -17.09
CA GLU A 429 -0.55 -7.49 -18.04
C GLU A 429 0.18 -8.75 -17.59
N VAL A 430 0.76 -9.47 -18.54
CA VAL A 430 1.57 -10.68 -18.30
C VAL A 430 3.00 -10.39 -18.71
N PHE A 431 3.94 -10.68 -17.83
CA PHE A 431 5.38 -10.58 -18.08
C PHE A 431 6.00 -11.97 -18.12
N ARG A 432 6.97 -12.14 -19.01
CA ARG A 432 7.77 -13.37 -19.16
C ARG A 432 9.23 -13.05 -18.91
N SER A 433 9.93 -13.95 -18.24
CA SER A 433 11.37 -13.91 -18.05
C SER A 433 11.98 -15.25 -18.44
N GLU A 434 12.94 -15.22 -19.35
CA GLU A 434 13.73 -16.39 -19.77
C GLU A 434 15.09 -16.45 -19.05
N ASP A 435 15.37 -15.52 -18.14
CA ASP A 435 16.65 -15.35 -17.46
C ASP A 435 16.51 -15.31 -15.93
N VAL A 436 15.61 -16.14 -15.38
CA VAL A 436 15.45 -16.33 -13.93
C VAL A 436 14.99 -15.05 -13.20
N GLY A 437 14.19 -14.23 -13.87
CA GLY A 437 13.60 -13.01 -13.29
C GLY A 437 14.50 -11.77 -13.36
N ASN A 438 15.64 -11.83 -14.06
CA ASN A 438 16.53 -10.69 -14.23
C ASN A 438 15.97 -9.66 -15.23
N GLN A 439 15.35 -10.13 -16.31
CA GLN A 439 14.66 -9.32 -17.31
C GLN A 439 13.24 -9.81 -17.51
N TRP A 440 12.33 -8.84 -17.66
CA TRP A 440 10.91 -9.08 -17.83
C TRP A 440 10.42 -8.46 -19.12
N GLU A 441 9.89 -9.29 -20.00
CA GLU A 441 9.30 -8.90 -21.26
C GLU A 441 7.77 -8.93 -21.16
N PRO A 442 7.07 -7.82 -21.48
CA PRO A 442 5.61 -7.83 -21.51
C PRO A 442 5.11 -8.61 -22.73
N ILE A 443 4.34 -9.67 -22.50
CA ILE A 443 3.76 -10.50 -23.56
C ILE A 443 2.24 -10.31 -23.70
N GLY A 444 1.59 -9.55 -22.80
CA GLY A 444 0.13 -9.48 -22.68
C GLY A 444 -0.59 -8.37 -23.47
N LYS A 445 0.07 -7.59 -24.33
CA LYS A 445 -0.58 -6.47 -25.05
C LYS A 445 -1.70 -6.92 -25.98
N ASP A 446 -1.55 -8.09 -26.60
CA ASP A 446 -2.52 -8.62 -27.56
C ASP A 446 -3.78 -9.19 -26.89
N LEU A 447 -3.74 -9.45 -25.58
CA LEU A 447 -4.93 -9.83 -24.79
C LEU A 447 -6.02 -8.74 -24.78
N GLN A 448 -5.66 -7.50 -25.14
CA GLN A 448 -6.53 -6.33 -25.08
C GLN A 448 -7.14 -5.93 -26.44
N ALA A 449 -6.68 -6.53 -27.55
CA ALA A 449 -6.75 -5.89 -28.87
C ALA A 449 -8.07 -6.06 -29.65
N ASP A 450 -8.85 -7.13 -29.42
CA ASP A 450 -9.86 -7.53 -30.42
C ASP A 450 -11.34 -7.41 -30.03
N ASN A 451 -11.71 -6.94 -28.83
CA ASN A 451 -13.12 -6.71 -28.51
C ASN A 451 -13.31 -5.54 -27.53
N VAL A 452 -13.57 -4.34 -28.06
CA VAL A 452 -14.28 -3.28 -27.31
C VAL A 452 -15.76 -3.43 -27.66
N PRO A 453 -16.61 -4.00 -26.79
CA PRO A 453 -18.05 -3.92 -26.98
C PRO A 453 -18.51 -2.47 -26.76
N GLU A 454 -19.54 -2.09 -27.52
CA GLU A 454 -20.25 -0.83 -27.42
C GLU A 454 -20.47 -0.37 -25.97
N ALA A 455 -20.20 0.91 -25.73
CA ALA A 455 -20.58 1.70 -24.56
C ALA A 455 -21.07 0.92 -23.31
N GLY A 456 -20.16 0.58 -22.39
CA GLY A 456 -20.53 0.25 -21.00
C GLY A 456 -19.83 -0.93 -20.31
N ALA A 457 -18.99 -1.73 -20.97
CA ALA A 457 -18.27 -2.84 -20.30
C ALA A 457 -16.95 -2.39 -19.61
N PRO A 458 -16.55 -2.95 -18.44
CA PRO A 458 -15.46 -2.43 -17.60
C PRO A 458 -14.06 -2.84 -18.10
N ASN A 459 -13.06 -2.02 -17.73
CA ASN A 459 -11.62 -2.17 -18.01
C ASN A 459 -11.13 -3.64 -17.96
N PHE A 460 -10.32 -4.04 -18.96
CA PHE A 460 -9.65 -5.35 -19.04
C PHE A 460 -9.01 -5.74 -17.70
N ARG A 461 -9.24 -6.97 -17.24
CA ARG A 461 -8.69 -7.50 -15.99
C ARG A 461 -8.38 -8.98 -16.12
N ILE A 462 -7.23 -9.38 -15.57
CA ILE A 462 -6.85 -10.77 -15.35
C ILE A 462 -7.29 -11.18 -13.94
N TRP A 463 -8.01 -12.29 -13.85
CA TRP A 463 -8.55 -12.82 -12.60
C TRP A 463 -7.72 -13.95 -12.03
N ASP A 464 -7.28 -14.86 -12.90
CA ASP A 464 -6.59 -16.09 -12.53
C ASP A 464 -5.71 -16.60 -13.67
N ALA A 465 -4.70 -17.40 -13.35
CA ALA A 465 -3.78 -17.99 -14.33
C ALA A 465 -3.14 -19.27 -13.81
N LEU A 466 -2.88 -20.22 -14.72
CA LEU A 466 -2.21 -21.49 -14.43
C LEU A 466 -1.35 -21.95 -15.61
N ALA A 467 -0.49 -22.94 -15.44
CA ALA A 467 0.21 -23.56 -16.55
C ALA A 467 0.14 -25.08 -16.53
N ILE A 468 -0.25 -25.67 -17.65
CA ILE A 468 -0.21 -27.11 -17.86
C ILE A 468 1.04 -27.39 -18.71
N ASP A 469 1.99 -28.12 -18.14
CA ASP A 469 3.35 -28.28 -18.69
C ASP A 469 4.00 -26.90 -18.96
N ASN A 470 4.22 -26.57 -20.24
CA ASN A 470 4.76 -25.28 -20.69
C ASN A 470 3.69 -24.35 -21.30
N THR A 471 2.42 -24.72 -21.18
CA THR A 471 1.29 -23.97 -21.76
C THR A 471 0.62 -23.12 -20.70
N LEU A 472 0.67 -21.80 -20.87
CA LEU A 472 0.08 -20.85 -19.93
C LEU A 472 -1.39 -20.59 -20.28
N PHE A 473 -2.27 -20.63 -19.28
CA PHE A 473 -3.68 -20.29 -19.37
C PHE A 473 -3.99 -19.07 -18.50
N VAL A 474 -4.75 -18.12 -19.05
CA VAL A 474 -5.10 -16.87 -18.37
C VAL A 474 -6.59 -16.60 -18.47
N GLY A 475 -7.25 -16.55 -17.32
CA GLY A 475 -8.65 -16.18 -17.17
C GLY A 475 -8.81 -14.67 -17.06
N THR A 476 -9.53 -14.07 -18.00
CA THR A 476 -9.71 -12.61 -18.08
C THR A 476 -11.17 -12.21 -18.01
N SER A 477 -11.45 -10.91 -17.87
CA SER A 477 -12.79 -10.35 -18.02
C SER A 477 -13.39 -10.54 -19.43
N GLN A 478 -12.59 -10.96 -20.42
CA GLN A 478 -13.03 -11.16 -21.81
C GLN A 478 -13.09 -12.64 -22.24
N GLY A 479 -12.70 -13.57 -21.37
CA GLY A 479 -12.66 -15.01 -21.66
C GLY A 479 -11.34 -15.66 -21.24
N LEU A 480 -11.18 -16.94 -21.62
CA LEU A 480 -9.97 -17.73 -21.39
C LEU A 480 -9.00 -17.59 -22.56
N PHE A 481 -7.72 -17.40 -22.26
CA PHE A 481 -6.66 -17.36 -23.25
C PHE A 481 -5.58 -18.41 -22.94
N ARG A 482 -5.04 -19.01 -24.00
CA ARG A 482 -3.92 -19.95 -23.96
C ARG A 482 -2.72 -19.31 -24.65
N PHE A 483 -1.53 -19.50 -24.07
CA PHE A 483 -0.26 -19.05 -24.64
C PHE A 483 0.69 -20.23 -24.82
N THR A 484 1.11 -20.43 -26.06
CA THR A 484 2.17 -21.36 -26.47
C THR A 484 3.32 -20.55 -27.10
N ASP A 485 3.07 -20.02 -28.29
CA ASP A 485 3.94 -19.04 -28.98
C ASP A 485 3.24 -17.69 -29.20
N ASN A 486 1.91 -17.72 -29.32
CA ASN A 486 1.02 -16.56 -29.44
C ASN A 486 -0.21 -16.77 -28.57
N TRP A 487 -0.93 -15.69 -28.26
CA TRP A 487 -2.19 -15.77 -27.54
C TRP A 487 -3.32 -16.28 -28.42
N GLU A 488 -4.02 -17.29 -27.92
CA GLU A 488 -5.22 -17.84 -28.54
C GLU A 488 -6.40 -17.73 -27.55
N LYS A 489 -7.52 -17.18 -28.00
CA LYS A 489 -8.75 -17.16 -27.20
C LYS A 489 -9.46 -18.51 -27.34
N LEU A 490 -9.70 -19.18 -26.22
CA LEU A 490 -10.32 -20.50 -26.22
C LEU A 490 -11.85 -20.41 -26.31
N PRO A 491 -12.51 -21.38 -26.99
CA PRO A 491 -13.94 -21.36 -27.26
C PRO A 491 -14.77 -21.85 -26.07
N VAL A 492 -14.58 -21.25 -24.89
CA VAL A 492 -15.42 -21.55 -23.73
C VAL A 492 -16.88 -21.22 -24.09
N PRO A 493 -17.87 -22.10 -23.84
CA PRO A 493 -19.27 -21.94 -24.27
C PRO A 493 -20.06 -20.79 -23.62
N THR A 494 -19.43 -19.66 -23.30
CA THR A 494 -20.06 -18.43 -22.81
C THR A 494 -19.25 -17.18 -23.18
N SER A 495 -19.89 -16.01 -23.28
CA SER A 495 -19.20 -14.71 -23.48
C SER A 495 -18.70 -14.07 -22.17
N HIS A 496 -18.69 -14.84 -21.07
CA HIS A 496 -18.43 -14.34 -19.73
C HIS A 496 -16.94 -14.27 -19.40
N GLY A 497 -16.59 -13.41 -18.43
CA GLY A 497 -15.26 -13.39 -17.85
C GLY A 497 -14.97 -14.68 -17.08
N ILE A 498 -13.71 -15.10 -17.08
CA ILE A 498 -13.23 -16.30 -16.38
C ILE A 498 -12.66 -15.88 -15.04
N LYS A 499 -13.21 -16.40 -13.95
CA LYS A 499 -12.80 -16.05 -12.58
C LYS A 499 -11.77 -17.00 -12.00
N SER A 500 -11.96 -18.29 -12.26
CA SER A 500 -11.28 -19.38 -11.57
C SER A 500 -10.85 -20.40 -12.60
N LEU A 501 -9.60 -20.82 -12.49
CA LEU A 501 -8.99 -21.89 -13.24
C LEU A 501 -8.47 -22.92 -12.25
N ALA A 502 -8.73 -24.19 -12.50
CA ALA A 502 -8.20 -25.26 -11.67
C ALA A 502 -7.90 -26.50 -12.51
N THR A 503 -7.02 -27.35 -12.02
CA THR A 503 -6.72 -28.64 -12.65
C THR A 503 -6.85 -29.74 -11.62
N ALA A 504 -7.36 -30.88 -12.05
CA ALA A 504 -7.18 -32.13 -11.34
C ALA A 504 -7.16 -33.26 -12.34
N GLU A 505 -6.21 -34.18 -12.16
CA GLU A 505 -5.95 -35.27 -13.10
C GLU A 505 -5.74 -34.70 -14.51
N ASP A 506 -6.41 -35.25 -15.52
CA ASP A 506 -6.30 -34.82 -16.93
C ASP A 506 -7.34 -33.76 -17.31
N ARG A 507 -7.89 -33.01 -16.34
CA ARG A 507 -8.99 -32.06 -16.56
C ARG A 507 -8.60 -30.63 -16.20
N LEU A 508 -8.84 -29.71 -17.14
CA LEU A 508 -8.82 -28.26 -16.92
C LEU A 508 -10.24 -27.79 -16.61
N TYR A 509 -10.46 -27.27 -15.41
CA TYR A 509 -11.72 -26.69 -14.95
C TYR A 509 -11.74 -25.18 -15.07
N VAL A 510 -12.90 -24.63 -15.39
CA VAL A 510 -13.12 -23.19 -15.57
C VAL A 510 -14.41 -22.76 -14.88
N GLY A 511 -14.29 -21.76 -14.01
CA GLY A 511 -15.42 -21.05 -13.39
C GLY A 511 -15.61 -19.66 -13.99
N THR A 512 -16.84 -19.32 -14.39
CA THR A 512 -17.18 -18.03 -15.03
C THR A 512 -17.77 -17.00 -14.06
N ILE A 513 -17.91 -15.75 -14.52
CA ILE A 513 -18.56 -14.64 -13.81
C ILE A 513 -19.89 -14.33 -14.51
N ALA A 514 -20.98 -14.15 -13.77
CA ALA A 514 -22.24 -13.69 -14.35
C ALA A 514 -22.16 -12.23 -14.80
N SER A 515 -22.70 -11.90 -15.99
CA SER A 515 -22.86 -10.51 -16.46
C SER A 515 -24.35 -10.15 -16.57
N PRO A 516 -24.89 -9.34 -15.64
CA PRO A 516 -26.23 -8.76 -15.79
C PRO A 516 -26.25 -7.78 -16.98
N PRO A 517 -27.29 -7.71 -17.83
CA PRO A 517 -28.61 -8.36 -17.73
C PRO A 517 -28.77 -9.68 -18.53
N ASP A 518 -27.73 -10.14 -19.24
CA ASP A 518 -27.84 -11.18 -20.27
C ASP A 518 -27.68 -12.63 -19.76
N GLY A 519 -27.37 -12.84 -18.48
CA GLY A 519 -27.30 -14.18 -17.89
C GLY A 519 -27.39 -14.17 -16.35
N PRO A 520 -28.29 -14.96 -15.73
CA PRO A 520 -28.51 -14.89 -14.28
C PRO A 520 -27.47 -15.64 -13.42
N HIS A 521 -26.58 -16.46 -13.99
CA HIS A 521 -25.72 -17.37 -13.20
C HIS A 521 -24.29 -17.55 -13.75
N ALA A 522 -23.34 -17.78 -12.84
CA ALA A 522 -22.02 -18.29 -13.16
C ALA A 522 -22.12 -19.76 -13.60
N ALA A 523 -21.23 -20.17 -14.51
CA ALA A 523 -21.18 -21.51 -15.10
C ALA A 523 -19.83 -22.16 -14.84
N VAL A 524 -19.81 -23.50 -14.87
CA VAL A 524 -18.60 -24.30 -14.64
C VAL A 524 -18.45 -25.29 -15.78
N PHE A 525 -17.24 -25.34 -16.34
CA PHE A 525 -16.89 -26.23 -17.43
C PHE A 525 -15.62 -26.99 -17.10
N TYR A 526 -15.42 -28.12 -17.78
CA TYR A 526 -14.10 -28.75 -17.85
C TYR A 526 -13.73 -29.13 -19.29
N SER A 527 -12.43 -29.30 -19.52
CA SER A 527 -11.84 -29.77 -20.77
C SER A 527 -10.82 -30.88 -20.48
N THR A 528 -10.74 -31.87 -21.36
CA THR A 528 -9.73 -32.95 -21.35
C THR A 528 -8.73 -32.84 -22.49
N ASP A 529 -8.81 -31.76 -23.27
CA ASP A 529 -8.04 -31.53 -24.49
C ASP A 529 -7.42 -30.12 -24.50
N LEU A 530 -7.00 -29.66 -23.32
CA LEU A 530 -6.32 -28.37 -23.13
C LEU A 530 -7.11 -27.16 -23.67
N GLY A 531 -8.43 -27.26 -23.58
CA GLY A 531 -9.38 -26.19 -23.83
C GLY A 531 -9.93 -26.10 -25.26
N ASP A 532 -9.69 -27.11 -26.09
CA ASP A 532 -10.24 -27.18 -27.45
C ASP A 532 -11.74 -27.55 -27.43
N PHE A 533 -12.16 -28.39 -26.48
CA PHE A 533 -13.54 -28.77 -26.21
C PHE A 533 -13.91 -28.63 -24.74
N TRP A 534 -15.16 -28.24 -24.47
CA TRP A 534 -15.66 -27.95 -23.13
C TRP A 534 -16.94 -28.72 -22.83
N ILE A 535 -16.97 -29.35 -21.66
CA ILE A 535 -18.13 -30.04 -21.10
C ILE A 535 -18.72 -29.16 -19.99
N ASP A 536 -20.02 -28.87 -20.10
CA ASP A 536 -20.78 -28.11 -19.11
C ASP A 536 -21.17 -29.02 -17.94
N ILE A 537 -20.71 -28.66 -16.74
CA ILE A 537 -21.05 -29.33 -15.48
C ILE A 537 -21.79 -28.38 -14.53
N THR A 538 -22.39 -27.32 -15.06
CA THR A 538 -23.08 -26.31 -14.27
C THR A 538 -24.25 -26.93 -13.49
N PRO A 539 -24.33 -26.73 -12.17
CA PRO A 539 -25.43 -27.24 -11.35
C PRO A 539 -26.80 -26.74 -11.84
N ASN A 540 -27.82 -27.60 -11.79
CA ASN A 540 -29.16 -27.23 -12.25
C ASN A 540 -29.76 -26.11 -11.36
N THR A 541 -30.02 -24.96 -11.99
CA THR A 541 -30.48 -23.73 -11.35
C THR A 541 -31.87 -23.82 -10.74
N HIS A 542 -32.69 -24.81 -11.13
CA HIS A 542 -34.03 -25.03 -10.57
C HIS A 542 -34.00 -25.63 -9.16
N GLU A 543 -32.95 -26.38 -8.79
CA GLU A 543 -32.79 -26.96 -7.44
C GLU A 543 -32.01 -26.04 -6.49
N TYR A 544 -31.13 -25.19 -7.03
CA TYR A 544 -30.23 -24.33 -6.24
C TYR A 544 -30.31 -22.81 -6.59
N PRO A 545 -31.51 -22.21 -6.81
CA PRO A 545 -31.69 -20.90 -7.45
C PRO A 545 -31.08 -19.69 -6.71
N VAL A 546 -30.58 -19.87 -5.48
CA VAL A 546 -30.05 -18.80 -4.62
C VAL A 546 -28.54 -18.93 -4.39
N LYS A 547 -27.85 -19.98 -4.86
CA LYS A 547 -26.48 -20.27 -4.37
C LYS A 547 -25.32 -19.81 -5.26
N LEU A 548 -25.56 -19.62 -6.56
CA LEU A 548 -24.54 -19.24 -7.55
C LEU A 548 -24.86 -17.85 -8.14
N ILE A 549 -24.83 -16.81 -7.31
CA ILE A 549 -25.45 -15.52 -7.65
C ILE A 549 -24.56 -14.66 -8.58
N THR A 550 -23.24 -14.85 -8.63
CA THR A 550 -22.37 -13.92 -9.41
C THR A 550 -21.03 -14.48 -9.86
N THR A 551 -20.42 -15.38 -9.09
CA THR A 551 -19.06 -15.88 -9.33
C THR A 551 -18.86 -17.22 -8.65
N VAL A 552 -18.00 -18.07 -9.23
CA VAL A 552 -17.70 -19.40 -8.71
C VAL A 552 -16.20 -19.66 -8.75
N GLU A 553 -15.67 -20.18 -7.65
CA GLU A 553 -14.33 -20.75 -7.54
C GLU A 553 -14.44 -22.27 -7.52
N VAL A 554 -13.65 -22.93 -8.38
CA VAL A 554 -13.63 -24.38 -8.52
C VAL A 554 -12.45 -24.93 -7.73
N VAL A 555 -12.74 -25.82 -6.78
CA VAL A 555 -11.74 -26.46 -5.92
C VAL A 555 -11.81 -27.97 -6.14
N PRO A 556 -10.97 -28.52 -7.02
CA PRO A 556 -10.95 -29.95 -7.27
C PRO A 556 -10.03 -30.69 -6.29
N PHE A 557 -10.40 -31.91 -5.92
CA PHE A 557 -9.55 -32.86 -5.21
C PHE A 557 -9.86 -34.27 -5.71
N ARG A 558 -9.02 -34.80 -6.61
CA ARG A 558 -9.29 -36.05 -7.35
C ARG A 558 -10.67 -35.95 -8.03
N ASP A 559 -11.54 -36.95 -7.84
CA ASP A 559 -12.92 -36.98 -8.35
C ASP A 559 -13.90 -36.03 -7.62
N VAL A 560 -13.50 -35.46 -6.47
CA VAL A 560 -14.36 -34.56 -5.69
C VAL A 560 -14.20 -33.13 -6.20
N LEU A 561 -15.31 -32.46 -6.49
CA LEU A 561 -15.33 -31.05 -6.86
C LEU A 561 -16.11 -30.24 -5.83
N MET A 562 -15.57 -29.10 -5.44
CA MET A 562 -16.31 -28.10 -4.67
C MET A 562 -16.41 -26.79 -5.45
N LEU A 563 -17.60 -26.21 -5.41
CA LEU A 563 -17.88 -24.89 -5.95
C LEU A 563 -18.13 -23.93 -4.80
N MET A 564 -17.26 -22.93 -4.69
CA MET A 564 -17.35 -21.87 -3.70
C MET A 564 -17.97 -20.64 -4.35
N GLY A 565 -19.16 -20.24 -3.89
CA GLY A 565 -19.86 -19.07 -4.39
C GLY A 565 -20.30 -18.12 -3.28
N ASN A 566 -20.72 -16.91 -3.67
CA ASN A 566 -21.24 -15.90 -2.73
C ASN A 566 -22.54 -16.32 -2.02
N GLY A 567 -23.21 -17.39 -2.48
CA GLY A 567 -24.45 -17.88 -1.89
C GLY A 567 -24.34 -19.28 -1.27
N GLY A 568 -23.16 -19.91 -1.24
CA GLY A 568 -23.03 -21.27 -0.74
C GLY A 568 -21.82 -22.04 -1.25
N VAL A 569 -21.66 -23.24 -0.69
CA VAL A 569 -20.79 -24.31 -1.22
C VAL A 569 -21.69 -25.34 -1.90
N LEU A 570 -21.26 -25.85 -3.05
CA LEU A 570 -21.83 -27.07 -3.67
C LEU A 570 -20.71 -28.09 -3.84
N ARG A 571 -21.07 -29.37 -3.75
CA ARG A 571 -20.12 -30.47 -3.87
C ARG A 571 -20.60 -31.52 -4.86
N SER A 572 -19.67 -32.04 -5.63
CA SER A 572 -19.83 -33.24 -6.45
C SER A 572 -18.81 -34.30 -6.01
N ASP A 573 -19.25 -35.55 -5.95
CA ASP A 573 -18.41 -36.72 -5.65
C ASP A 573 -18.14 -37.58 -6.89
N ASP A 574 -18.56 -37.10 -8.05
CA ASP A 574 -18.57 -37.81 -9.34
C ASP A 574 -18.05 -36.92 -10.47
N GLY A 575 -17.11 -36.02 -10.18
CA GLY A 575 -16.44 -35.20 -11.18
C GLY A 575 -17.34 -34.20 -11.91
N GLY A 576 -18.44 -33.79 -11.29
CA GLY A 576 -19.38 -32.76 -11.76
C GLY A 576 -20.67 -33.29 -12.37
N GLU A 577 -20.92 -34.61 -12.32
CA GLU A 577 -22.17 -35.20 -12.86
C GLU A 577 -23.38 -34.91 -11.98
N THR A 578 -23.21 -34.98 -10.65
CA THR A 578 -24.25 -34.64 -9.68
C THR A 578 -23.73 -33.68 -8.61
N TRP A 579 -24.63 -32.82 -8.12
CA TRP A 579 -24.32 -31.79 -7.15
C TRP A 579 -25.19 -31.92 -5.92
N THR A 580 -24.54 -31.81 -4.76
CA THR A 580 -25.16 -31.82 -3.44
C THR A 580 -24.83 -30.55 -2.69
N ASP A 581 -25.78 -30.11 -1.88
CA ASP A 581 -25.59 -29.04 -0.91
C ASP A 581 -25.19 -29.66 0.43
N PRO A 582 -23.93 -29.50 0.86
CA PRO A 582 -23.47 -30.07 2.13
C PRO A 582 -24.16 -29.46 3.36
N GLY A 583 -24.89 -28.34 3.21
CA GLY A 583 -25.36 -27.53 4.34
C GLY A 583 -24.21 -26.77 5.02
N GLY A 584 -24.51 -25.77 5.85
CA GLY A 584 -23.46 -25.01 6.56
C GLY A 584 -23.78 -23.56 6.87
N ASP A 585 -22.91 -22.95 7.70
CA ASP A 585 -23.03 -21.56 8.15
C ASP A 585 -22.95 -20.57 6.97
N ARG A 586 -23.83 -19.57 7.00
CA ARG A 586 -24.04 -18.60 5.94
C ARG A 586 -23.19 -17.34 6.04
N SER A 587 -22.43 -17.22 7.13
CA SER A 587 -21.62 -16.06 7.49
C SER A 587 -20.29 -15.97 6.70
N ALA A 588 -19.80 -17.09 6.16
CA ALA A 588 -18.47 -17.18 5.54
C ALA A 588 -18.45 -16.92 4.02
N TYR A 589 -19.51 -16.42 3.38
CA TYR A 589 -19.60 -16.44 1.91
C TYR A 589 -18.78 -15.38 1.16
N GLY A 590 -18.14 -15.86 0.10
CA GLY A 590 -17.28 -15.13 -0.83
C GLY A 590 -16.40 -16.13 -1.58
N ALA A 591 -16.21 -15.96 -2.90
CA ALA A 591 -15.24 -16.72 -3.69
C ALA A 591 -13.82 -16.24 -3.33
N TYR A 592 -13.27 -16.85 -2.28
CA TYR A 592 -11.94 -16.56 -1.76
C TYR A 592 -11.04 -17.78 -1.92
N PRO A 593 -9.74 -17.57 -2.21
CA PRO A 593 -8.77 -18.65 -2.42
C PRO A 593 -8.90 -19.75 -1.38
N THR A 594 -9.24 -20.94 -1.86
CA THR A 594 -9.47 -22.16 -1.07
C THR A 594 -8.56 -23.28 -1.54
N ILE A 595 -7.93 -23.98 -0.60
CA ILE A 595 -7.08 -25.14 -0.84
C ILE A 595 -7.69 -26.35 -0.15
N ALA A 596 -7.80 -27.45 -0.90
CA ALA A 596 -8.10 -28.77 -0.35
C ALA A 596 -6.79 -29.51 -0.09
N LEU A 597 -6.46 -29.76 1.19
CA LEU A 597 -5.35 -30.62 1.55
C LEU A 597 -5.75 -32.09 1.39
N ASP A 598 -6.98 -32.41 1.79
CA ASP A 598 -7.63 -33.67 1.51
C ASP A 598 -9.16 -33.49 1.42
N GLU A 599 -9.87 -34.59 1.24
CA GLU A 599 -11.33 -34.59 1.10
C GLU A 599 -12.10 -33.99 2.30
N ASN A 600 -11.48 -33.95 3.49
CA ASN A 600 -12.09 -33.44 4.72
C ASN A 600 -11.45 -32.12 5.18
N ASN A 601 -10.14 -31.94 4.98
CA ASN A 601 -9.37 -30.80 5.43
C ASN A 601 -9.24 -29.72 4.35
N LEU A 602 -10.00 -28.64 4.51
CA LEU A 602 -10.02 -27.50 3.61
C LEU A 602 -9.58 -26.25 4.35
N TYR A 603 -8.84 -25.40 3.65
CA TYR A 603 -8.35 -24.13 4.17
C TYR A 603 -8.75 -23.02 3.23
N LYS A 604 -9.30 -21.95 3.78
CA LYS A 604 -9.77 -20.82 3.01
C LYS A 604 -9.25 -19.53 3.59
N THR A 605 -8.87 -18.62 2.71
CA THR A 605 -8.56 -17.24 3.09
C THR A 605 -9.86 -16.43 3.17
N TYR A 606 -9.97 -15.57 4.17
CA TYR A 606 -11.11 -14.70 4.40
C TYR A 606 -10.59 -13.33 4.82
N HIS A 607 -11.44 -12.30 4.81
CA HIS A 607 -11.01 -10.99 5.26
C HIS A 607 -10.53 -11.01 6.71
N ALA A 608 -11.11 -11.88 7.56
CA ALA A 608 -10.71 -12.17 8.94
C ALA A 608 -9.42 -13.01 9.13
N GLY A 609 -8.78 -13.49 8.06
CA GLY A 609 -7.64 -14.42 8.13
C GLY A 609 -7.97 -15.78 7.52
N ILE A 610 -7.43 -16.87 8.07
CA ILE A 610 -7.60 -18.24 7.55
C ILE A 610 -8.68 -18.97 8.35
N THR A 611 -9.56 -19.67 7.65
CA THR A 611 -10.51 -20.61 8.23
C THR A 611 -10.22 -22.02 7.75
N ARG A 612 -10.57 -23.01 8.59
CA ARG A 612 -10.43 -24.43 8.30
C ARG A 612 -11.77 -25.13 8.41
N SER A 613 -12.03 -26.04 7.47
CA SER A 613 -13.05 -27.08 7.59
C SER A 613 -12.37 -28.43 7.76
N THR A 614 -12.94 -29.28 8.62
CA THR A 614 -12.51 -30.67 8.85
C THR A 614 -13.62 -31.67 8.50
N ASP A 615 -14.75 -31.17 7.99
CA ASP A 615 -15.97 -31.91 7.73
C ASP A 615 -16.45 -31.71 6.28
N ARG A 616 -15.48 -31.60 5.35
CA ARG A 616 -15.74 -31.55 3.89
C ARG A 616 -16.47 -30.27 3.46
N GLY A 617 -16.16 -29.15 4.11
CA GLY A 617 -16.68 -27.83 3.78
C GLY A 617 -18.05 -27.49 4.37
N VAL A 618 -18.58 -28.33 5.28
CA VAL A 618 -19.88 -28.12 5.94
C VAL A 618 -19.76 -27.01 6.99
N THR A 619 -18.77 -27.09 7.86
CA THR A 619 -18.47 -26.06 8.87
C THR A 619 -17.08 -25.49 8.68
N TRP A 620 -16.96 -24.20 8.95
CA TRP A 620 -15.72 -23.44 8.84
C TRP A 620 -15.45 -22.76 10.17
N GLN A 621 -14.23 -22.93 10.70
CA GLN A 621 -13.81 -22.33 11.95
C GLN A 621 -12.54 -21.49 11.73
N PRO A 622 -12.36 -20.36 12.43
CA PRO A 622 -11.09 -19.62 12.41
C PRO A 622 -9.91 -20.54 12.74
N PHE A 623 -8.83 -20.44 11.96
CA PHE A 623 -7.66 -21.32 12.07
C PHE A 623 -6.36 -20.53 11.89
N MET A 624 -6.04 -19.72 12.90
CA MET A 624 -4.90 -18.79 12.91
C MET A 624 -3.93 -19.04 14.08
N SER A 625 -4.10 -20.14 14.82
CA SER A 625 -3.23 -20.48 15.96
C SER A 625 -1.77 -20.49 15.52
N GLY A 626 -0.92 -19.73 16.22
CA GLY A 626 0.52 -19.60 15.91
C GLY A 626 0.89 -18.57 14.85
N MET A 627 -0.10 -17.88 14.24
CA MET A 627 0.15 -16.71 13.39
C MET A 627 -0.05 -15.42 14.19
N VAL A 628 0.92 -14.51 14.11
CA VAL A 628 0.78 -13.16 14.67
C VAL A 628 0.52 -12.19 13.52
N ASN A 629 -0.75 -11.81 13.38
CA ASN A 629 -1.20 -11.04 12.22
C ASN A 629 -2.44 -10.20 12.52
N SER A 630 -2.36 -9.37 13.57
CA SER A 630 -3.49 -8.55 14.03
C SER A 630 -3.21 -7.06 13.95
N HIS A 631 -4.22 -6.31 13.51
CA HIS A 631 -4.24 -4.87 13.64
C HIS A 631 -4.65 -4.52 15.06
N VAL A 632 -3.77 -3.82 15.79
CA VAL A 632 -4.03 -3.37 17.17
C VAL A 632 -4.10 -1.85 17.19
N PRO A 633 -5.24 -1.26 16.76
CA PRO A 633 -5.42 0.18 16.74
C PRO A 633 -5.32 0.82 18.13
N SER A 634 -5.74 0.12 19.18
CA SER A 634 -5.64 0.58 20.56
C SER A 634 -5.18 -0.54 21.49
N LEU A 635 -4.28 -0.19 22.41
CA LEU A 635 -3.72 -1.08 23.42
C LEU A 635 -3.56 -0.28 24.70
N VAL A 636 -4.07 -0.81 25.81
CA VAL A 636 -3.98 -0.19 27.13
C VAL A 636 -3.56 -1.22 28.16
N ALA A 637 -2.69 -0.83 29.08
CA ALA A 637 -2.33 -1.61 30.26
C ALA A 637 -3.03 -1.01 31.49
N LEU A 638 -3.74 -1.86 32.24
CA LEU A 638 -4.43 -1.46 33.47
C LEU A 638 -4.35 -2.61 34.48
N GLU A 639 -3.79 -2.32 35.66
CA GLU A 639 -3.66 -3.28 36.78
C GLU A 639 -3.03 -4.64 36.37
N ASN A 640 -1.93 -4.59 35.61
CA ASN A 640 -1.23 -5.77 35.06
C ASN A 640 -2.06 -6.60 34.06
N VAL A 641 -3.10 -6.02 33.48
CA VAL A 641 -3.90 -6.63 32.41
C VAL A 641 -3.76 -5.76 31.16
N LEU A 642 -3.42 -6.40 30.04
CA LEU A 642 -3.44 -5.75 28.74
C LEU A 642 -4.83 -5.87 28.14
N TYR A 643 -5.35 -4.77 27.61
CA TYR A 643 -6.58 -4.70 26.86
C TYR A 643 -6.25 -4.24 25.45
N ALA A 644 -6.53 -5.09 24.46
CA ALA A 644 -6.35 -4.79 23.06
C ALA A 644 -7.70 -4.69 22.38
N LEU A 645 -7.86 -3.64 21.58
CA LEU A 645 -8.95 -3.57 20.62
C LEU A 645 -8.45 -4.07 19.27
N THR A 646 -9.14 -5.03 18.68
CA THR A 646 -8.95 -5.46 17.29
C THR A 646 -10.17 -5.03 16.46
N PRO A 647 -10.11 -5.07 15.11
CA PRO A 647 -11.28 -4.77 14.27
C PRO A 647 -12.53 -5.61 14.51
N GLU A 648 -12.41 -6.75 15.20
CA GLU A 648 -13.53 -7.69 15.41
C GLU A 648 -13.98 -7.78 16.86
N GLU A 649 -13.08 -7.58 17.83
CA GLU A 649 -13.40 -7.77 19.24
C GLU A 649 -12.47 -7.00 20.19
N THR A 650 -12.85 -6.96 21.46
CA THR A 650 -11.99 -6.49 22.54
C THR A 650 -11.46 -7.70 23.30
N LEU A 651 -10.15 -7.76 23.46
CA LEU A 651 -9.44 -8.89 24.06
C LEU A 651 -8.66 -8.41 25.29
N LYS A 652 -8.55 -9.28 26.30
CA LYS A 652 -7.63 -9.08 27.42
C LYS A 652 -6.55 -10.16 27.50
N SER A 653 -5.38 -9.78 28.00
CA SER A 653 -4.31 -10.70 28.36
C SER A 653 -3.85 -10.44 29.80
N THR A 654 -3.65 -11.51 30.55
CA THR A 654 -3.18 -11.49 31.95
C THR A 654 -1.77 -12.07 32.11
N ASP A 655 -1.12 -12.35 31.00
CA ASP A 655 0.16 -13.05 30.89
C ASP A 655 1.07 -12.38 29.85
N ASP A 656 1.11 -11.05 29.86
CA ASP A 656 2.01 -10.23 29.03
C ASP A 656 1.89 -10.47 27.52
N GLY A 657 0.67 -10.76 27.05
CA GLY A 657 0.33 -10.96 25.65
C GLY A 657 0.52 -12.39 25.14
N GLU A 658 0.79 -13.36 26.00
CA GLU A 658 0.94 -14.77 25.63
C GLU A 658 -0.40 -15.44 25.32
N THR A 659 -1.47 -15.09 26.04
CA THR A 659 -2.83 -15.55 25.75
C THR A 659 -3.82 -14.40 25.82
N TRP A 660 -4.87 -14.49 24.99
CA TRP A 660 -5.90 -13.46 24.87
C TRP A 660 -7.29 -14.07 25.01
N GLU A 661 -8.14 -13.43 25.81
CA GLU A 661 -9.52 -13.81 26.07
C GLU A 661 -10.48 -12.71 25.63
N SER A 662 -11.52 -13.08 24.89
CA SER A 662 -12.55 -12.15 24.40
C SER A 662 -13.38 -11.59 25.55
N ILE A 663 -13.60 -10.28 25.56
CA ILE A 663 -14.51 -9.61 26.49
C ILE A 663 -15.77 -9.25 25.72
N GLY A 664 -16.86 -9.92 26.04
CA GLY A 664 -18.16 -9.66 25.43
C GLY A 664 -18.86 -8.41 25.96
N LEU A 665 -19.94 -8.04 25.28
CA LEU A 665 -20.94 -7.09 25.77
C LEU A 665 -22.03 -7.84 26.56
N ASN A 666 -22.49 -7.27 27.68
CA ASN A 666 -23.68 -7.76 28.37
C ASN A 666 -24.95 -7.10 27.79
N THR A 667 -25.30 -7.43 26.55
CA THR A 667 -26.50 -6.90 25.88
C THR A 667 -27.48 -8.03 25.52
N ASN A 668 -28.78 -7.74 25.61
CA ASN A 668 -29.84 -8.67 25.18
C ASN A 668 -30.09 -8.63 23.66
N GLU A 669 -29.36 -7.78 22.93
CA GLU A 669 -29.46 -7.58 21.48
C GLU A 669 -28.23 -8.19 20.80
N LYS A 670 -28.33 -8.53 19.50
CA LYS A 670 -27.19 -8.97 18.69
C LYS A 670 -26.27 -7.79 18.35
N THR A 671 -25.81 -7.06 19.36
CA THR A 671 -24.84 -5.98 19.23
C THR A 671 -23.44 -6.60 19.36
N SER A 672 -22.67 -6.61 18.27
CA SER A 672 -21.23 -6.91 18.30
C SER A 672 -20.44 -5.61 18.36
N LEU A 673 -19.36 -5.57 19.13
CA LEU A 673 -18.34 -4.51 19.01
C LEU A 673 -17.60 -4.73 17.69
N GLU A 674 -18.13 -4.25 16.57
CA GLU A 674 -17.34 -4.20 15.33
C GLU A 674 -16.24 -3.14 15.53
N GLY A 675 -15.03 -3.61 15.81
CA GLY A 675 -13.91 -2.83 16.33
C GLY A 675 -13.22 -1.89 15.34
N GLU A 676 -13.75 -1.68 14.13
CA GLU A 676 -13.21 -0.65 13.21
C GLU A 676 -13.32 0.78 13.77
N LYS A 677 -14.16 1.02 14.79
CA LYS A 677 -14.44 2.37 15.33
C LYS A 677 -14.49 2.48 16.85
N ALA A 678 -14.21 1.40 17.57
CA ALA A 678 -14.16 1.47 19.01
C ALA A 678 -12.90 2.23 19.46
N GLU A 679 -13.03 2.99 20.53
CA GLU A 679 -11.90 3.64 21.19
C GLU A 679 -11.85 3.14 22.64
N ILE A 680 -10.65 2.80 23.12
CA ILE A 680 -10.44 2.44 24.54
C ILE A 680 -9.93 3.68 25.25
N VAL A 681 -10.68 4.14 26.24
CA VAL A 681 -10.27 5.23 27.13
C VAL A 681 -10.18 4.71 28.55
N THR A 682 -9.08 5.05 29.24
CA THR A 682 -8.97 4.80 30.67
C THR A 682 -9.02 6.10 31.45
N THR A 683 -9.85 6.12 32.49
CA THR A 683 -9.95 7.26 33.41
C THR A 683 -10.19 6.73 34.81
N ASN A 684 -9.44 7.24 35.79
CA ASN A 684 -9.52 6.82 37.20
C ASN A 684 -9.53 5.29 37.42
N GLY A 685 -8.78 4.55 36.60
CA GLY A 685 -8.69 3.08 36.69
C GLY A 685 -9.89 2.32 36.11
N VAL A 686 -10.80 2.99 35.42
CA VAL A 686 -11.94 2.38 34.72
C VAL A 686 -11.71 2.45 33.21
N LEU A 687 -12.01 1.36 32.52
CA LEU A 687 -11.87 1.23 31.08
C LEU A 687 -13.23 1.40 30.40
N TYR A 688 -13.28 2.27 29.39
CA TYR A 688 -14.46 2.58 28.60
C TYR A 688 -14.25 2.23 27.14
N VAL A 689 -15.31 1.79 26.48
CA VAL A 689 -15.34 1.50 25.04
C VAL A 689 -16.59 2.10 24.42
N SER A 690 -16.44 2.79 23.30
CA SER A 690 -17.56 3.22 22.46
C SER A 690 -17.84 2.19 21.37
N ASN A 691 -19.12 1.99 21.05
CA ASN A 691 -19.55 1.37 19.81
C ASN A 691 -20.24 2.43 18.97
N SER A 692 -19.69 2.71 17.78
CA SER A 692 -20.24 3.69 16.84
C SER A 692 -20.91 2.96 15.67
N GLU A 693 -22.23 2.78 15.76
CA GLU A 693 -23.03 2.20 14.69
C GLU A 693 -23.53 3.28 13.71
N LEU A 694 -24.09 2.85 12.58
CA LEU A 694 -24.63 3.73 11.54
C LEU A 694 -25.73 4.68 12.02
N ASP A 695 -26.40 4.33 13.13
CA ASP A 695 -27.58 5.02 13.65
C ASP A 695 -27.40 5.57 15.08
N GLY A 696 -26.22 5.44 15.71
CA GLY A 696 -25.97 5.94 17.07
C GLY A 696 -24.61 5.56 17.66
N VAL A 697 -24.26 6.16 18.80
CA VAL A 697 -23.06 5.80 19.57
C VAL A 697 -23.46 5.32 20.95
N THR A 698 -23.05 4.11 21.33
CA THR A 698 -23.29 3.54 22.66
C THR A 698 -21.98 3.50 23.44
N LEU A 699 -22.02 3.91 24.70
CA LEU A 699 -20.86 3.85 25.60
C LEU A 699 -20.97 2.67 26.56
N PHE A 700 -19.88 1.92 26.69
CA PHE A 700 -19.73 0.81 27.62
C PHE A 700 -18.60 1.09 28.60
N ARG A 701 -18.72 0.54 29.81
CA ARG A 701 -17.66 0.49 30.82
C ARG A 701 -17.36 -0.95 31.19
N LEU A 702 -16.10 -1.25 31.46
CA LEU A 702 -15.71 -2.57 31.95
C LEU A 702 -16.32 -2.81 33.35
N SER A 703 -16.79 -4.03 33.61
CA SER A 703 -17.27 -4.45 34.91
C SER A 703 -16.16 -4.38 35.96
N ASP A 704 -16.51 -4.24 37.24
CA ASP A 704 -15.54 -4.30 38.34
C ASP A 704 -14.81 -5.65 38.42
N ALA A 705 -15.39 -6.71 37.82
CA ALA A 705 -14.77 -8.03 37.72
C ALA A 705 -13.83 -8.18 36.50
N GLY A 706 -13.81 -7.21 35.57
CA GLY A 706 -12.95 -7.24 34.39
C GLY A 706 -13.32 -8.29 33.35
N ASP A 707 -14.57 -8.77 33.35
CA ASP A 707 -15.03 -9.92 32.55
C ASP A 707 -16.05 -9.55 31.48
N VAL A 708 -16.70 -8.39 31.57
CA VAL A 708 -17.74 -7.98 30.63
C VAL A 708 -17.88 -6.47 30.53
N PHE A 709 -18.25 -5.98 29.36
CA PHE A 709 -18.63 -4.58 29.17
C PHE A 709 -20.11 -4.36 29.46
N LEU A 710 -20.40 -3.39 30.33
CA LEU A 710 -21.73 -2.98 30.74
C LEU A 710 -22.08 -1.63 30.09
N PRO A 711 -23.31 -1.45 29.56
CA PRO A 711 -23.72 -0.16 29.02
C PRO A 711 -23.70 0.91 30.12
N VAL A 712 -23.26 2.12 29.77
CA VAL A 712 -23.33 3.27 30.68
C VAL A 712 -24.78 3.75 30.75
N GLU A 713 -25.42 3.55 31.89
CA GLU A 713 -26.83 3.89 32.07
C GLU A 713 -27.09 5.40 31.96
N GLY A 714 -28.14 5.75 31.22
CA GLY A 714 -28.66 7.12 31.11
C GLY A 714 -27.99 8.00 30.05
N VAL A 715 -27.07 7.44 29.25
CA VAL A 715 -26.52 8.15 28.08
C VAL A 715 -27.65 8.36 27.06
N PRO A 716 -27.95 9.60 26.65
CA PRO A 716 -29.02 9.88 25.69
C PRO A 716 -28.58 9.57 24.25
N ASP A 717 -29.54 9.22 23.39
CA ASP A 717 -29.30 9.09 21.95
C ASP A 717 -29.10 10.47 21.31
N PHE A 718 -28.38 10.50 20.18
CA PHE A 718 -28.39 11.67 19.30
C PHE A 718 -29.69 11.67 18.49
N GLU A 719 -30.54 12.68 18.66
CA GLU A 719 -31.87 12.75 18.02
C GLU A 719 -31.84 13.09 16.52
N GLU A 720 -30.69 13.46 15.94
CA GLU A 720 -30.57 13.85 14.53
C GLU A 720 -30.31 12.64 13.61
N ASP A 721 -31.09 12.49 12.52
CA ASP A 721 -30.86 11.47 11.48
C ASP A 721 -29.48 11.65 10.82
N THR A 722 -28.72 10.55 10.67
CA THR A 722 -27.44 10.53 9.96
C THR A 722 -27.65 10.81 8.46
N LEU A 723 -26.65 11.36 7.74
CA LEU A 723 -26.79 11.55 6.28
C LEU A 723 -27.07 10.21 5.59
N HIS A 724 -26.50 9.12 6.09
CA HIS A 724 -26.81 7.78 5.58
C HIS A 724 -28.31 7.45 5.69
N LYS A 725 -28.90 7.63 6.87
CA LYS A 725 -30.32 7.38 7.12
C LYS A 725 -31.23 8.32 6.33
N GLU A 726 -30.88 9.60 6.22
CA GLU A 726 -31.57 10.56 5.36
C GLU A 726 -31.62 10.09 3.90
N TRP A 727 -30.49 9.62 3.37
CA TRP A 727 -30.38 9.14 2.00
C TRP A 727 -31.05 7.79 1.78
N TRP A 728 -30.96 6.89 2.76
CA TRP A 728 -31.70 5.63 2.76
C TRP A 728 -33.20 5.90 2.70
N ASN A 729 -33.71 6.81 3.53
CA ASN A 729 -35.11 7.24 3.54
C ASN A 729 -35.51 7.87 2.19
N LYS A 730 -34.70 8.78 1.64
CA LYS A 730 -34.93 9.35 0.29
C LYS A 730 -35.02 8.28 -0.80
N ARG A 731 -34.16 7.25 -0.73
CA ARG A 731 -34.16 6.14 -1.69
C ARG A 731 -35.41 5.28 -1.54
N MET A 732 -35.83 5.00 -0.31
CA MET A 732 -37.04 4.22 -0.03
C MET A 732 -38.31 4.98 -0.43
N ASP A 733 -38.35 6.30 -0.20
CA ASP A 733 -39.46 7.17 -0.61
C ASP A 733 -39.56 7.26 -2.13
N ALA A 734 -38.44 7.43 -2.84
CA ALA A 734 -38.42 7.42 -4.30
C ALA A 734 -38.96 6.08 -4.87
N ARG A 735 -38.57 4.96 -4.26
CA ARG A 735 -39.08 3.63 -4.63
C ARG A 735 -40.59 3.48 -4.37
N LYS A 736 -41.08 4.03 -3.26
CA LYS A 736 -42.50 3.97 -2.86
C LYS A 736 -43.38 4.88 -3.72
N ASN A 737 -42.85 6.02 -4.15
CA ASN A 737 -43.57 7.02 -4.93
C ASN A 737 -43.46 6.81 -6.46
N GLY A 738 -42.73 5.79 -6.91
CA GLY A 738 -42.52 5.51 -8.34
C GLY A 738 -41.60 6.51 -9.04
N GLU A 739 -40.73 7.18 -8.28
CA GLU A 739 -39.73 8.12 -8.79
C GLU A 739 -38.48 7.38 -9.28
N ASP A 740 -37.64 8.07 -10.05
CA ASP A 740 -36.41 7.49 -10.60
C ASP A 740 -35.35 7.31 -9.50
N VAL A 741 -35.21 6.07 -9.03
CA VAL A 741 -34.22 5.67 -8.01
C VAL A 741 -32.79 5.92 -8.48
N ASN A 742 -32.51 5.90 -9.79
CA ASN A 742 -31.16 6.16 -10.31
C ASN A 742 -30.74 7.61 -10.07
N LYS A 743 -31.67 8.55 -10.13
CA LYS A 743 -31.41 9.96 -9.85
C LYS A 743 -31.04 10.19 -8.37
N VAL A 744 -31.71 9.50 -7.45
CA VAL A 744 -31.34 9.53 -6.01
C VAL A 744 -29.98 8.87 -5.80
N GLN A 745 -29.70 7.77 -6.52
CA GLN A 745 -28.41 7.07 -6.48
C GLN A 745 -27.25 7.94 -7.01
N GLU A 746 -27.45 8.74 -8.06
CA GLU A 746 -26.44 9.69 -8.56
C GLU A 746 -26.15 10.80 -7.55
N GLN A 747 -27.19 11.33 -6.90
CA GLN A 747 -27.00 12.34 -5.86
C GLN A 747 -26.32 11.74 -4.61
N TRP A 748 -26.63 10.49 -4.25
CA TRP A 748 -25.88 9.74 -3.23
C TRP A 748 -24.41 9.60 -3.60
N LYS A 749 -24.10 9.14 -4.82
CA LYS A 749 -22.72 9.03 -5.33
C LYS A 749 -21.97 10.38 -5.24
N ALA A 750 -22.63 11.49 -5.54
CA ALA A 750 -22.05 12.83 -5.41
C ALA A 750 -21.78 13.25 -3.96
N ASN A 751 -22.55 12.75 -2.98
CA ASN A 751 -22.41 13.07 -1.55
C ASN A 751 -21.71 11.97 -0.74
N GLN A 752 -21.28 10.87 -1.39
CA GLN A 752 -20.69 9.71 -0.72
C GLN A 752 -19.44 10.08 0.11
N HIS A 753 -18.66 11.06 -0.35
CA HIS A 753 -17.52 11.59 0.42
C HIS A 753 -17.95 12.22 1.75
N ARG A 754 -19.08 12.94 1.80
CA ARG A 754 -19.60 13.58 3.03
C ARG A 754 -20.16 12.56 4.00
N VAL A 755 -20.82 11.52 3.49
CA VAL A 755 -21.30 10.40 4.29
C VAL A 755 -20.12 9.64 4.88
N PHE A 756 -19.09 9.38 4.07
CA PHE A 756 -17.88 8.70 4.52
C PHE A 756 -17.10 9.54 5.56
N GLU A 757 -16.97 10.85 5.33
CA GLU A 757 -16.39 11.78 6.31
C GLU A 757 -17.20 11.79 7.62
N GLU A 758 -18.55 11.89 7.56
CA GLU A 758 -19.42 11.80 8.75
C GLU A 758 -19.24 10.45 9.47
N TRP A 759 -19.09 9.36 8.73
CA TRP A 759 -18.87 8.02 9.27
C TRP A 759 -17.52 7.85 9.97
N GLN A 760 -16.49 8.58 9.53
CA GLN A 760 -15.16 8.46 10.10
C GLN A 760 -14.90 9.43 11.26
N THR A 761 -15.62 10.55 11.34
CA THR A 761 -15.46 11.52 12.45
C THR A 761 -16.39 11.30 13.63
N ASN A 762 -17.35 10.37 13.52
CA ASN A 762 -18.20 9.98 14.64
C ASN A 762 -17.49 8.92 15.49
N GLY A 763 -17.32 9.19 16.79
CA GLY A 763 -16.90 8.15 17.74
C GLY A 763 -15.67 8.48 18.60
N THR A 764 -14.91 9.55 18.29
CA THR A 764 -13.86 10.01 19.20
C THR A 764 -14.50 10.44 20.52
N PHE A 765 -14.08 9.85 21.63
CA PHE A 765 -14.59 10.22 22.94
C PHE A 765 -13.49 10.23 24.00
N THR A 766 -13.75 10.93 25.09
CA THR A 766 -12.90 10.87 26.28
C THR A 766 -13.75 11.08 27.51
N VAL A 767 -13.28 10.57 28.65
CA VAL A 767 -14.03 10.56 29.90
C VAL A 767 -13.17 11.18 31.00
N ALA A 768 -13.74 12.14 31.72
CA ALA A 768 -13.15 12.72 32.90
C ALA A 768 -14.17 12.72 34.03
N ASP A 769 -13.86 11.96 35.08
CA ASP A 769 -14.74 11.73 36.22
C ASP A 769 -16.14 11.27 35.76
N ASP A 770 -17.19 12.05 36.02
CA ASP A 770 -18.57 11.77 35.61
C ASP A 770 -18.99 12.46 34.30
N THR A 771 -18.03 13.01 33.54
CA THR A 771 -18.29 13.74 32.28
C THR A 771 -17.71 12.99 31.08
N VAL A 772 -18.56 12.74 30.09
CA VAL A 772 -18.19 12.19 28.79
C VAL A 772 -18.14 13.32 27.77
N PHE A 773 -17.04 13.41 27.04
CA PHE A 773 -16.92 14.25 25.85
C PHE A 773 -16.95 13.36 24.63
N MET A 774 -17.75 13.71 23.63
CA MET A 774 -17.87 12.93 22.40
C MET A 774 -17.95 13.84 21.19
N GLU A 775 -17.15 13.54 20.19
CA GLU A 775 -17.30 14.12 18.87
C GLU A 775 -18.42 13.41 18.11
N TYR A 776 -19.38 14.20 17.65
CA TYR A 776 -20.48 13.74 16.81
C TYR A 776 -20.74 14.79 15.74
N ARG A 777 -20.69 14.39 14.46
CA ARG A 777 -20.93 15.26 13.30
C ARG A 777 -20.06 16.53 13.30
N HIS A 778 -18.78 16.36 13.60
CA HIS A 778 -17.79 17.45 13.71
C HIS A 778 -18.02 18.44 14.86
N LYS A 779 -18.96 18.15 15.76
CA LYS A 779 -19.20 18.96 16.96
C LYS A 779 -18.77 18.20 18.18
N LEU A 780 -18.24 18.92 19.14
CA LEU A 780 -17.93 18.38 20.46
C LEU A 780 -19.15 18.52 21.36
N TYR A 781 -19.66 17.39 21.83
CA TYR A 781 -20.70 17.31 22.84
C TYR A 781 -20.11 16.88 24.17
N ARG A 782 -20.78 17.27 25.24
CA ARG A 782 -20.52 16.77 26.59
C ARG A 782 -21.80 16.25 27.22
N TRP A 783 -21.68 15.22 28.05
CA TRP A 783 -22.75 14.70 28.88
C TRP A 783 -22.20 14.41 30.27
N ARG A 784 -22.85 14.97 31.29
CA ARG A 784 -22.58 14.64 32.69
C ARG A 784 -23.59 13.63 33.18
N ARG A 785 -23.14 12.67 33.98
CA ARG A 785 -24.02 11.63 34.52
C ARG A 785 -25.24 12.23 35.22
N GLY A 786 -26.43 11.85 34.73
CA GLY A 786 -27.72 12.35 35.22
C GLY A 786 -28.35 13.47 34.38
N GLU A 787 -27.63 14.00 33.38
CA GLU A 787 -28.23 14.87 32.36
C GLU A 787 -29.12 14.05 31.40
N THR A 788 -30.22 14.66 30.96
CA THR A 788 -31.20 13.99 30.09
C THR A 788 -30.91 14.13 28.59
N ALA A 789 -29.92 14.94 28.22
CA ALA A 789 -29.56 15.24 26.83
C ALA A 789 -28.07 15.60 26.74
N TRP A 790 -27.48 15.41 25.56
CA TRP A 790 -26.15 15.93 25.23
C TRP A 790 -26.14 17.46 25.22
N HIS A 791 -25.12 18.05 25.83
CA HIS A 791 -24.85 19.49 25.74
C HIS A 791 -23.87 19.78 24.59
N ASP A 792 -24.31 20.57 23.61
CA ASP A 792 -23.44 21.09 22.55
C ASP A 792 -22.46 22.11 23.17
N THR A 793 -21.17 21.82 23.15
CA THR A 793 -20.13 22.69 23.73
C THR A 793 -19.86 23.95 22.88
N GLY A 794 -20.47 24.04 21.70
CA GLY A 794 -20.26 25.11 20.73
C GLY A 794 -18.95 24.98 19.92
N LEU A 795 -18.12 23.97 20.20
CA LEU A 795 -16.90 23.70 19.46
C LEU A 795 -17.20 22.81 18.25
N GLU A 796 -16.92 23.33 17.06
CA GLU A 796 -17.19 22.66 15.78
C GLU A 796 -15.97 22.70 14.85
N ASP A 797 -15.70 21.58 14.16
CA ASP A 797 -14.63 21.39 13.18
C ASP A 797 -15.21 21.20 11.77
N ILE A 798 -15.60 22.30 11.12
CA ILE A 798 -16.24 22.29 9.79
C ILE A 798 -15.30 22.55 8.61
N LYS A 799 -13.98 22.68 8.84
CA LYS A 799 -13.06 23.19 7.81
C LYS A 799 -12.06 22.14 7.32
N GLY A 800 -12.14 21.88 6.02
CA GLY A 800 -11.08 21.21 5.26
C GLY A 800 -10.98 19.70 5.50
N ILE A 801 -10.14 19.07 4.70
CA ILE A 801 -9.79 17.65 4.81
C ILE A 801 -8.50 17.60 5.64
N SER A 802 -8.53 16.93 6.80
CA SER A 802 -7.33 16.58 7.55
C SER A 802 -6.37 15.79 6.65
N PRO A 803 -5.04 16.02 6.70
CA PRO A 803 -4.08 15.14 6.02
C PRO A 803 -4.15 13.69 6.54
N ILE A 804 -4.69 13.46 7.73
CA ILE A 804 -4.99 12.13 8.24
C ILE A 804 -6.48 11.86 8.01
N GLU A 805 -6.77 10.93 7.09
CA GLU A 805 -8.14 10.50 6.79
C GLU A 805 -8.81 9.93 8.05
N GLY A 806 -10.04 10.36 8.31
CA GLY A 806 -10.85 9.92 9.45
C GLY A 806 -10.49 10.49 10.82
N LYS A 807 -9.47 11.34 10.93
CA LYS A 807 -9.16 12.00 12.19
C LYS A 807 -10.11 13.16 12.46
N GLY A 808 -10.72 13.18 13.65
CA GLY A 808 -11.57 14.25 14.17
C GLY A 808 -10.83 15.22 15.09
N LEU A 809 -11.51 15.72 16.11
CA LEU A 809 -10.94 16.51 17.21
C LEU A 809 -9.95 15.65 18.01
N THR A 810 -8.82 16.26 18.40
CA THR A 810 -7.93 15.66 19.39
C THR A 810 -8.28 16.25 20.76
N LEU A 811 -8.43 15.43 21.80
CA LEU A 811 -8.87 15.87 23.13
C LEU A 811 -7.88 15.45 24.21
N ALA A 812 -7.74 16.26 25.25
CA ALA A 812 -7.11 15.87 26.50
C ALA A 812 -7.90 16.46 27.67
N VAL A 813 -8.26 15.64 28.66
CA VAL A 813 -9.10 16.08 29.78
C VAL A 813 -8.49 15.67 31.12
N SER A 814 -8.57 16.57 32.11
CA SER A 814 -8.21 16.33 33.50
C SER A 814 -9.11 17.17 34.41
N GLY A 815 -10.07 16.52 35.09
CA GLY A 815 -11.10 17.21 35.87
C GLY A 815 -11.91 18.16 34.99
N ASN A 816 -12.01 19.43 35.39
CA ASN A 816 -12.72 20.47 34.60
C ASN A 816 -11.89 21.07 33.46
N THR A 817 -10.60 20.73 33.34
CA THR A 817 -9.73 21.28 32.30
C THR A 817 -9.78 20.41 31.06
N VAL A 818 -10.22 20.98 29.94
CA VAL A 818 -10.36 20.32 28.64
C VAL A 818 -9.53 21.07 27.61
N TYR A 819 -8.62 20.37 26.93
CA TYR A 819 -7.98 20.84 25.71
C TYR A 819 -8.62 20.17 24.51
N ALA A 820 -8.95 20.96 23.48
CA ALA A 820 -9.49 20.46 22.22
C ALA A 820 -8.73 21.07 21.04
N GLY A 821 -8.10 20.21 20.25
CA GLY A 821 -7.36 20.56 19.04
C GLY A 821 -8.18 20.25 17.79
N LYS A 822 -8.39 21.26 16.95
CA LYS A 822 -9.03 21.09 15.64
C LYS A 822 -8.03 20.55 14.61
N ARG A 823 -8.54 19.93 13.54
CA ARG A 823 -7.72 19.34 12.47
C ARG A 823 -6.82 20.34 11.76
N GLU A 824 -7.20 21.63 11.76
CA GLU A 824 -6.42 22.73 11.14
C GLU A 824 -5.31 23.30 12.05
N GLY A 825 -5.11 22.74 13.25
CA GLY A 825 -4.05 23.14 14.18
C GLY A 825 -4.47 24.17 15.24
N ASP A 826 -5.74 24.59 15.24
CA ASP A 826 -6.27 25.49 16.28
C ASP A 826 -6.45 24.73 17.62
N LEU A 827 -5.94 25.30 18.71
CA LEU A 827 -6.05 24.73 20.06
C LEU A 827 -6.99 25.56 20.94
N PHE A 828 -7.92 24.90 21.61
CA PHE A 828 -8.87 25.51 22.54
C PHE A 828 -8.72 24.92 23.94
N LEU A 829 -8.88 25.77 24.95
CA LEU A 829 -8.86 25.42 26.36
C LEU A 829 -10.19 25.80 27.02
N SER A 830 -10.76 24.87 27.77
CA SER A 830 -11.86 25.10 28.69
C SER A 830 -11.42 24.75 30.12
N GLU A 831 -11.78 25.58 31.08
CA GLU A 831 -11.51 25.37 32.51
C GLU A 831 -12.78 25.07 33.32
N ASP A 832 -13.93 25.00 32.63
CA ASP A 832 -15.26 24.81 33.21
C ASP A 832 -15.94 23.53 32.72
N GLY A 833 -15.16 22.58 32.20
CA GLY A 833 -15.66 21.27 31.76
C GLY A 833 -16.39 21.32 30.42
N GLY A 834 -15.94 22.18 29.50
CA GLY A 834 -16.45 22.32 28.14
C GLY A 834 -17.67 23.24 28.00
N ASP A 835 -17.94 24.11 28.97
CA ASP A 835 -19.02 25.09 28.90
C ASP A 835 -18.56 26.34 28.11
N THR A 836 -17.31 26.77 28.30
CA THR A 836 -16.71 27.89 27.58
C THR A 836 -15.30 27.57 27.10
N TRP A 837 -14.90 28.21 25.99
CA TRP A 837 -13.63 27.94 25.32
C TRP A 837 -12.83 29.21 25.12
N ARG A 838 -11.52 29.09 25.30
CA ARG A 838 -10.53 30.10 25.00
C ARG A 838 -9.57 29.59 23.93
N ASP A 839 -9.33 30.39 22.90
CA ASP A 839 -8.38 30.10 21.84
C ASP A 839 -6.95 30.28 22.35
N MET A 840 -6.18 29.20 22.33
CA MET A 840 -4.78 29.13 22.77
C MET A 840 -3.80 29.05 21.60
N THR A 841 -4.29 29.09 20.35
CA THR A 841 -3.49 28.86 19.14
C THR A 841 -2.32 29.83 19.03
N ALA A 842 -2.51 31.09 19.41
CA ALA A 842 -1.46 32.11 19.38
C ALA A 842 -0.33 31.88 20.40
N ASN A 843 -0.57 31.04 21.43
CA ASN A 843 0.41 30.76 22.48
C ASN A 843 1.32 29.57 22.12
N LEU A 844 1.03 28.86 21.03
CA LEU A 844 1.80 27.69 20.60
C LEU A 844 3.19 28.12 20.10
N VAL A 845 4.20 27.33 20.47
CA VAL A 845 5.62 27.66 20.29
C VAL A 845 6.12 27.56 18.85
N PHE A 846 5.40 26.86 17.97
CA PHE A 846 5.69 26.79 16.54
C PHE A 846 4.44 26.40 15.73
N PRO A 847 4.37 26.77 14.44
CA PRO A 847 3.30 26.30 13.55
C PRO A 847 3.51 24.84 13.16
N PHE A 848 2.40 24.12 12.98
CA PHE A 848 2.35 22.72 12.58
C PHE A 848 1.10 22.47 11.72
N GLY A 849 1.02 21.32 11.06
CA GLY A 849 -0.06 20.98 10.14
C GLY A 849 -1.27 20.34 10.84
N TYR A 850 -1.02 19.48 11.83
CA TYR A 850 -2.08 18.79 12.57
C TYR A 850 -1.60 18.24 13.92
N PHE A 851 -2.55 18.01 14.84
CA PHE A 851 -2.30 17.33 16.11
C PHE A 851 -2.16 15.82 15.90
N ARG A 852 -1.20 15.18 16.58
CA ARG A 852 -1.05 13.71 16.66
C ARG A 852 -1.76 13.15 17.89
N GLU A 853 -1.36 13.54 19.09
CA GLU A 853 -1.97 13.12 20.35
C GLU A 853 -1.88 14.25 21.38
N MET A 854 -2.80 14.25 22.35
CA MET A 854 -2.74 15.12 23.52
C MET A 854 -3.11 14.32 24.76
N PHE A 855 -2.40 14.55 25.86
CA PHE A 855 -2.68 13.87 27.12
C PHE A 855 -2.10 14.65 28.31
N PHE A 856 -2.55 14.29 29.51
CA PHE A 856 -2.03 14.80 30.76
C PHE A 856 -1.05 13.82 31.40
N ALA A 857 0.10 14.33 31.88
CA ALA A 857 0.97 13.63 32.81
C ALA A 857 1.04 14.46 34.11
N GLY A 858 0.27 14.03 35.10
CA GLY A 858 -0.02 14.86 36.27
C GLY A 858 -0.65 16.19 35.86
N SER A 859 -0.06 17.31 36.28
CA SER A 859 -0.55 18.66 35.94
C SER A 859 0.01 19.21 34.61
N THR A 860 0.79 18.44 33.87
CA THR A 860 1.41 18.89 32.62
C THR A 860 0.63 18.32 31.44
N VAL A 861 0.19 19.18 30.52
CA VAL A 861 -0.36 18.76 29.23
C VAL A 861 0.77 18.65 28.21
N TYR A 862 0.77 17.56 27.46
CA TYR A 862 1.66 17.34 26.32
C TYR A 862 0.85 17.30 25.04
N VAL A 863 1.37 17.91 23.99
CA VAL A 863 0.77 17.99 22.67
C VAL A 863 1.80 17.51 21.64
N SER A 864 1.53 16.37 21.02
CA SER A 864 2.29 15.86 19.88
C SER A 864 1.73 16.38 18.57
N THR A 865 2.60 16.74 17.63
CA THR A 865 2.25 17.28 16.31
C THR A 865 3.15 16.68 15.23
N ASP A 866 2.84 16.94 13.96
CA ASP A 866 3.70 16.60 12.82
C ASP A 866 5.04 17.36 12.77
N MET A 867 5.25 18.34 13.65
CA MET A 867 6.48 19.14 13.72
C MET A 867 7.23 19.00 15.06
N GLY A 868 6.76 18.13 15.95
CA GLY A 868 7.38 17.82 17.24
C GLY A 868 6.42 17.92 18.42
N VAL A 869 6.95 17.79 19.64
CA VAL A 869 6.17 17.77 20.89
C VAL A 869 6.36 19.08 21.66
N MET A 870 5.27 19.57 22.25
CA MET A 870 5.27 20.69 23.18
C MET A 870 4.53 20.35 24.47
N SER A 871 4.88 21.04 25.54
CA SER A 871 4.33 20.81 26.88
C SER A 871 3.98 22.11 27.58
N SER A 872 2.93 22.12 28.39
CA SER A 872 2.56 23.25 29.24
C SER A 872 2.04 22.79 30.60
N ARG A 873 2.22 23.62 31.63
CA ARG A 873 1.67 23.39 32.99
C ARG A 873 0.51 24.32 33.34
N ASP A 874 0.38 25.41 32.60
CA ASP A 874 -0.58 26.48 32.83
C ASP A 874 -1.48 26.74 31.61
N GLY A 875 -1.20 26.08 30.47
CA GLY A 875 -1.86 26.30 29.19
C GLY A 875 -1.45 27.58 28.46
N GLU A 876 -0.78 28.50 29.15
CA GLU A 876 -0.39 29.81 28.65
C GLU A 876 1.04 29.78 28.09
N THR A 877 1.93 29.15 28.85
CA THR A 877 3.34 29.07 28.53
C THR A 877 3.64 27.69 27.98
N TRP A 878 3.99 27.63 26.71
CA TRP A 878 4.35 26.39 26.04
C TRP A 878 5.86 26.27 25.91
N HIS A 879 6.36 25.06 26.09
CA HIS A 879 7.77 24.71 25.94
C HIS A 879 7.91 23.60 24.90
N VAL A 880 8.89 23.73 24.01
CA VAL A 880 9.24 22.67 23.06
C VAL A 880 9.97 21.57 23.82
N VAL A 881 9.62 20.30 23.56
CA VAL A 881 10.37 19.13 24.05
C VAL A 881 11.34 18.71 22.95
N THR A 882 12.65 18.78 23.22
CA THR A 882 13.70 18.46 22.24
C THR A 882 14.47 17.20 22.63
N ASP A 883 15.28 16.65 21.76
CA ASP A 883 16.34 15.72 22.18
C ASP A 883 17.48 16.47 22.91
N ILE A 884 18.53 15.72 23.29
CA ILE A 884 19.71 16.27 23.96
C ILE A 884 20.52 17.22 23.07
N ASP A 885 20.37 17.12 21.75
CA ASP A 885 21.05 17.95 20.75
C ASP A 885 20.23 19.18 20.34
N GLY A 886 19.01 19.33 20.87
CA GLY A 886 18.10 20.43 20.61
C GLY A 886 17.21 20.24 19.38
N ASN A 887 17.16 19.04 18.78
CA ASN A 887 16.26 18.74 17.67
C ASN A 887 14.84 18.44 18.16
N ARG A 888 13.85 18.76 17.32
CA ARG A 888 12.46 18.40 17.56
C ARG A 888 12.21 17.00 17.03
N LEU A 889 12.00 16.05 17.94
CA LEU A 889 11.58 14.71 17.59
C LEU A 889 10.06 14.69 17.39
N ILE A 890 9.61 13.99 16.35
CA ILE A 890 8.20 13.69 16.11
C ILE A 890 7.89 12.40 16.86
N MET A 891 6.86 12.43 17.72
CA MET A 891 6.41 11.24 18.45
C MET A 891 5.08 10.77 17.86
N ASP A 892 5.06 9.52 17.42
CA ASP A 892 3.88 8.86 16.87
C ASP A 892 2.87 8.50 17.93
N ARG A 893 3.35 7.99 19.07
CA ARG A 893 2.52 7.62 20.23
C ARG A 893 3.16 8.08 21.51
N ILE A 894 2.35 8.44 22.51
CA ILE A 894 2.84 8.83 23.82
C ILE A 894 2.02 8.11 24.91
N ALA A 895 2.72 7.62 25.93
CA ALA A 895 2.11 6.98 27.09
C ALA A 895 2.69 7.54 28.39
N VAL A 896 1.93 7.41 29.47
CA VAL A 896 2.28 7.89 30.81
C VAL A 896 2.27 6.72 31.78
N ASN A 897 3.36 6.58 32.54
CA ASN A 897 3.42 5.69 33.69
C ASN A 897 3.72 6.52 34.95
N GLY A 898 2.71 6.71 35.79
CA GLY A 898 2.76 7.59 36.94
C GLY A 898 3.03 9.05 36.55
N ALA A 899 4.18 9.59 36.97
CA ALA A 899 4.62 10.95 36.62
C ALA A 899 5.59 10.99 35.41
N THR A 900 5.87 9.83 34.81
CA THR A 900 6.86 9.69 33.75
C THR A 900 6.18 9.58 32.40
N THR A 901 6.64 10.36 31.42
CA THR A 901 6.12 10.37 30.06
C THR A 901 7.10 9.70 29.12
N TYR A 902 6.58 8.85 28.24
CA TYR A 902 7.36 8.12 27.24
C TYR A 902 6.73 8.31 25.86
N GLY A 903 7.56 8.59 24.85
CA GLY A 903 7.15 8.75 23.46
C GLY A 903 7.79 7.69 22.58
N VAL A 904 7.06 7.27 21.55
CA VAL A 904 7.51 6.36 20.50
C VAL A 904 7.63 7.17 19.21
N SER A 905 8.75 7.07 18.52
CA SER A 905 8.96 7.62 17.16
C SER A 905 9.52 6.54 16.24
N ASP A 906 9.59 6.78 14.93
CA ASP A 906 10.28 5.89 13.98
C ASP A 906 11.73 5.51 14.38
N SER A 907 12.37 6.28 15.25
CA SER A 907 13.77 6.08 15.68
C SER A 907 13.94 5.43 17.05
N GLY A 908 12.84 5.08 17.75
CA GLY A 908 12.89 4.36 19.01
C GLY A 908 11.92 4.87 20.07
N VAL A 909 12.12 4.40 21.30
CA VAL A 909 11.35 4.84 22.48
C VAL A 909 12.17 5.83 23.28
N TYR A 910 11.52 6.90 23.73
CA TYR A 910 12.13 8.01 24.45
C TYR A 910 11.39 8.29 25.75
N GLN A 911 12.11 8.68 26.78
CA GLN A 911 11.57 9.14 28.05
C GLN A 911 11.79 10.65 28.19
N VAL A 912 10.77 11.39 28.64
CA VAL A 912 10.93 12.82 28.95
C VAL A 912 11.69 12.99 30.26
N ASN A 913 12.74 13.81 30.24
CA ASN A 913 13.31 14.41 31.44
C ASN A 913 12.56 15.70 31.77
N ASN A 914 11.65 15.64 32.75
CA ASN A 914 10.80 16.77 33.16
C ASN A 914 11.57 17.99 33.71
N GLN A 915 12.85 17.86 34.08
CA GLN A 915 13.66 18.99 34.57
C GLN A 915 14.26 19.81 33.43
N THR A 916 14.68 19.13 32.35
CA THR A 916 15.33 19.76 31.19
C THR A 916 14.38 19.93 30.01
N ASN A 917 13.19 19.32 30.07
CA ASN A 917 12.23 19.20 28.98
C ASN A 917 12.84 18.56 27.72
N THR A 918 13.65 17.50 27.93
CA THR A 918 14.35 16.80 26.85
C THR A 918 14.04 15.32 26.80
N TRP A 919 13.99 14.75 25.61
CA TRP A 919 13.89 13.34 25.34
C TRP A 919 15.23 12.64 25.59
N LYS A 920 15.20 11.57 26.39
CA LYS A 920 16.29 10.60 26.54
C LYS A 920 15.87 9.31 25.84
N GLN A 921 16.65 8.87 24.85
CA GLN A 921 16.38 7.61 24.16
C GLN A 921 16.58 6.42 25.12
N ILE A 922 15.65 5.47 25.07
CA ILE A 922 15.66 4.23 25.86
C ILE A 922 16.08 3.06 24.98
N THR A 923 15.48 2.92 23.80
CA THR A 923 15.90 1.97 22.76
C THR A 923 15.99 2.68 21.42
N SER A 924 16.94 2.27 20.59
CA SER A 924 17.19 2.80 19.24
C SER A 924 16.50 2.04 18.12
N GLU A 925 15.72 1.01 18.45
CA GLU A 925 15.08 0.16 17.45
C GLU A 925 13.58 0.04 17.73
N LEU A 926 12.79 0.26 16.67
CA LEU A 926 11.39 -0.14 16.61
C LEU A 926 11.21 -1.01 15.36
N PRO A 927 10.80 -2.28 15.53
CA PRO A 927 10.68 -3.20 14.40
C PRO A 927 9.55 -2.78 13.45
N HIS A 928 8.53 -2.07 13.96
CA HIS A 928 7.35 -1.65 13.22
C HIS A 928 6.82 -0.31 13.72
N THR A 929 6.09 0.41 12.87
CA THR A 929 5.33 1.60 13.27
C THR A 929 4.28 1.25 14.32
N ALA A 930 4.35 1.92 15.46
CA ALA A 930 3.41 1.72 16.56
C ALA A 930 2.05 2.37 16.24
N THR A 931 0.98 1.57 16.29
CA THR A 931 -0.40 2.05 16.20
C THR A 931 -0.97 2.41 17.57
N SER A 932 -0.42 1.85 18.63
CA SER A 932 -0.74 2.14 20.03
C SER A 932 0.47 1.86 20.91
N PHE A 933 0.50 2.48 22.10
CA PHE A 933 1.61 2.33 23.04
C PHE A 933 1.07 2.23 24.47
N ALA A 934 1.41 1.14 25.16
CA ALA A 934 1.03 0.87 26.53
C ALA A 934 2.26 0.55 27.39
N ILE A 935 2.16 0.81 28.69
CA ILE A 935 3.24 0.60 29.64
C ILE A 935 2.66 -0.11 30.86
N ASP A 936 3.26 -1.24 31.24
CA ASP A 936 2.96 -1.92 32.50
C ASP A 936 4.26 -2.10 33.28
N GLY A 937 4.39 -1.42 34.43
CA GLY A 937 5.64 -1.39 35.18
C GLY A 937 6.83 -0.94 34.33
N ASP A 938 7.81 -1.83 34.16
CA ASP A 938 9.03 -1.62 33.36
C ASP A 938 8.94 -2.26 31.96
N THR A 939 7.76 -2.73 31.58
CA THR A 939 7.50 -3.38 30.30
C THR A 939 6.76 -2.43 29.38
N PHE A 940 7.29 -2.29 28.16
CA PHE A 940 6.72 -1.47 27.10
C PHE A 940 6.03 -2.37 26.10
N TYR A 941 4.80 -2.00 25.72
CA TYR A 941 4.02 -2.72 24.74
C TYR A 941 3.65 -1.79 23.60
N ILE A 942 3.91 -2.23 22.37
CA ILE A 942 3.45 -1.53 21.17
C ILE A 942 2.42 -2.40 20.45
N GLY A 943 1.25 -1.84 20.18
CA GLY A 943 0.35 -2.38 19.17
C GLY A 943 0.84 -1.95 17.80
N THR A 944 0.66 -2.81 16.80
CA THR A 944 1.11 -2.54 15.43
C THR A 944 -0.01 -2.72 14.43
N LYS A 945 0.23 -2.24 13.20
CA LYS A 945 -0.76 -2.37 12.14
C LYS A 945 -1.02 -3.82 11.73
N GLN A 946 -0.01 -4.68 11.83
CA GLN A 946 -0.04 -6.02 11.23
C GLN A 946 0.64 -7.10 12.08
N ASN A 947 1.44 -6.73 13.08
CA ASN A 947 2.25 -7.67 13.87
C ASN A 947 1.72 -7.81 15.29
N GLY A 948 0.42 -7.56 15.52
CA GLY A 948 -0.18 -7.63 16.84
C GLY A 948 0.54 -6.74 17.85
N VAL A 949 0.88 -7.33 18.99
CA VAL A 949 1.56 -6.66 20.11
C VAL A 949 3.01 -7.14 20.23
N LEU A 950 3.96 -6.20 20.31
CA LEU A 950 5.34 -6.49 20.69
C LEU A 950 5.60 -5.95 22.10
N ARG A 951 6.45 -6.65 22.84
CA ARG A 951 6.88 -6.24 24.18
C ARG A 951 8.38 -6.01 24.27
N PHE A 952 8.79 -5.04 25.07
CA PHE A 952 10.18 -4.77 25.43
C PHE A 952 10.26 -4.66 26.95
N GLN A 953 11.13 -5.46 27.56
CA GLN A 953 11.42 -5.36 28.99
C GLN A 953 12.60 -4.42 29.19
N ARG A 954 12.42 -3.36 29.99
CA ARG A 954 13.53 -2.51 30.38
C ARG A 954 14.37 -3.20 31.45
N ASP A 955 15.67 -3.30 31.21
CA ASP A 955 16.66 -3.61 32.25
C ASP A 955 16.99 -2.33 33.05
N ASP A 956 16.95 -2.42 34.38
CA ASP A 956 17.17 -1.30 35.33
C ASP A 956 18.57 -0.64 35.28
#